data_AF-A0A430M2S3-F1
#
_entry.id   AF-A0A430M2S3-F1
#
_cell.length_a   1.000
_cell.length_b   1.000
_cell.length_c   1.000
_cell.angle_alpha   90.00
_cell.angle_beta   90.00
_cell.angle_gamma   90.00
#
_symmetry.space_group_name_H-M   'P 1'
#
loop_
_entity.id
_entity.type
_entity.pdbx_description
1 polymer ?
#
loop_
_entity_poly.entity_id
_entity_poly.type
_entity_poly.pdbx_seq_one_letter_code
_entity_poly.pdbx_strand_id
1 'polypeptide(L)'
;MAAQLNIPQAQGLIAAGLESRILSPTDAEFKARQDSYWSNSAKINPACIVQPHSPEEVATAVKALVAAGQKFAVRSGGHTNWAGSNNIQDGVTIDLVHFNKTTYDAATETAKIGPGCRWREVYAELNKYGRAVAGGREGNVGVAGLLLGGGNAFFTARQGFSCDNVVSYQVVLSNGDIITADKDNNSDLFLVLKGGSSNFGIVTEFTMKAIPCDKVWGGMTFFPKQVIPGAIEALSAFADNVPNDTDSNLVTIFTHMPDFKDVVVATLYANIAGVEKPPAYEKWLALPEILNTVKMTTISEMAFEYNIPANYYDTWFTACFKNDIRIITKASELHDQLVQELKDFIPDGNFITQCLFQPLPTLFGQRCVEAGGNVMGVERQKDNGILFLAVVMANTPEQEAFARPKVQAWIEQVREFAATIEGGNLEWTYLNYADKSQDPLGSYGAENVKKMKDAAAKYDPQEVFQKLCPGGFKISDVKDALRAPFEARAATDIPADSFNSLETYWNYLYPWGPTHNGGARMDQEHVSVNDGVLTLTAEPVTGQDHPYLSGAIHAKSTFTVTAGGGYDVKAEFIAPVDRGTWPAFWLNAASGWPPEIDVAEWKGSGKISFNTFNTSDEVTALDVDYPEPTQWHSVRAELRDENGVDVRVKFFLDDREVTTQYGREYIGKGLRLIINYQTEGSSGSPGPTTPTTFQIRNVEVISYN
;
A
#
# COMPACT_ATOMS: atom_id res chain seq x y z
N MET A 1 48.37 -15.67 -22.45
CA MET A 1 47.81 -15.58 -21.08
C MET A 1 46.69 -14.56 -21.15
N ALA A 2 45.44 -14.97 -20.93
CA ALA A 2 44.35 -14.02 -20.73
C ALA A 2 44.66 -13.20 -19.47
N ALA A 3 44.39 -11.90 -19.48
CA ALA A 3 44.51 -11.08 -18.29
C ALA A 3 43.57 -11.64 -17.22
N GLN A 4 44.12 -12.03 -16.07
CA GLN A 4 43.35 -12.63 -14.99
C GLN A 4 42.31 -11.61 -14.50
N LEU A 5 41.03 -12.00 -14.50
CA LEU A 5 39.92 -11.15 -14.02
C LEU A 5 40.14 -10.80 -12.54
N ASN A 6 40.60 -9.57 -12.27
CA ASN A 6 40.86 -9.09 -10.92
C ASN A 6 39.62 -8.42 -10.29
N ILE A 7 38.53 -9.18 -10.19
CA ILE A 7 37.28 -8.74 -9.54
C ILE A 7 37.13 -9.57 -8.25
N PRO A 8 37.26 -8.97 -7.04
CA PRO A 8 37.22 -9.72 -5.77
C PRO A 8 35.95 -10.57 -5.60
N GLN A 9 34.80 -10.02 -5.96
CA GLN A 9 33.48 -10.67 -5.87
C GLN A 9 33.37 -11.89 -6.81
N ALA A 10 34.18 -11.94 -7.87
CA ALA A 10 34.16 -13.00 -8.88
C ALA A 10 35.10 -14.17 -8.54
N GLN A 11 36.00 -14.04 -7.55
CA GLN A 11 37.05 -15.03 -7.33
C GLN A 11 36.50 -16.43 -6.99
N GLY A 12 35.40 -16.50 -6.22
CA GLY A 12 34.71 -17.76 -5.95
C GLY A 12 34.19 -18.43 -7.22
N LEU A 13 33.65 -17.64 -8.16
CA LEU A 13 33.15 -18.14 -9.45
C LEU A 13 34.29 -18.62 -10.35
N ILE A 14 35.40 -17.88 -10.40
CA ILE A 14 36.60 -18.24 -11.15
C ILE A 14 37.18 -19.56 -10.63
N ALA A 15 37.33 -19.69 -9.31
CA ALA A 15 37.80 -20.91 -8.66
C ALA A 15 36.87 -22.12 -8.91
N ALA A 16 35.57 -21.86 -9.09
CA ALA A 16 34.57 -22.87 -9.45
C ALA A 16 34.51 -23.18 -10.96
N GLY A 17 35.39 -22.60 -11.78
CA GLY A 17 35.50 -22.87 -13.21
C GLY A 17 34.53 -22.07 -14.10
N LEU A 18 33.92 -21.00 -13.58
CA LEU A 18 32.96 -20.16 -14.31
C LEU A 18 33.58 -18.90 -14.93
N GLU A 19 34.91 -18.78 -15.01
CA GLU A 19 35.59 -17.58 -15.53
C GLU A 19 35.08 -17.16 -16.93
N SER A 20 34.83 -18.13 -17.82
CA SER A 20 34.30 -17.88 -19.17
C SER A 20 32.83 -17.46 -19.22
N ARG A 21 32.14 -17.43 -18.07
CA ARG A 21 30.74 -16.98 -17.92
C ARG A 21 30.64 -15.58 -17.32
N ILE A 22 31.76 -14.97 -16.95
CA ILE A 22 31.78 -13.70 -16.23
C ILE A 22 32.00 -12.56 -17.21
N LEU A 23 31.10 -11.58 -17.16
CA LEU A 23 31.25 -10.29 -17.80
C LEU A 23 31.77 -9.28 -16.76
N SER A 24 32.90 -8.66 -17.09
CA SER A 24 33.48 -7.55 -16.36
C SER A 24 32.91 -6.21 -16.82
N PRO A 25 32.99 -5.15 -16.00
CA PRO A 25 32.56 -3.80 -16.40
C PRO A 25 33.25 -3.26 -17.66
N THR A 26 34.40 -3.81 -18.06
CA THR A 26 35.12 -3.44 -19.29
C THR A 26 34.61 -4.15 -20.55
N ASP A 27 33.78 -5.19 -20.42
CA ASP A 27 33.24 -5.94 -21.55
C ASP A 27 32.08 -5.19 -22.21
N ALA A 28 32.06 -5.17 -23.54
CA ALA A 28 30.96 -4.55 -24.30
C ALA A 28 29.61 -5.20 -23.99
N GLU A 29 29.60 -6.53 -23.76
CA GLU A 29 28.38 -7.25 -23.39
C GLU A 29 27.88 -6.85 -22.00
N PHE A 30 28.76 -6.61 -21.02
CA PHE A 30 28.35 -6.10 -19.71
C PHE A 30 27.55 -4.80 -19.86
N LYS A 31 28.06 -3.86 -20.67
CA LYS A 31 27.36 -2.61 -20.97
C LYS A 31 26.01 -2.86 -21.64
N ALA A 32 25.93 -3.75 -22.63
CA ALA A 32 24.67 -4.10 -23.29
C ALA A 32 23.66 -4.74 -22.31
N ARG A 33 24.14 -5.54 -21.34
CA ARG A 33 23.31 -6.10 -20.27
C ARG A 33 22.81 -5.00 -19.32
N GLN A 34 23.65 -4.05 -18.94
CA GLN A 34 23.25 -2.90 -18.10
C GLN A 34 22.27 -1.95 -18.81
N ASP A 35 22.45 -1.72 -20.11
CA ASP A 35 21.58 -0.84 -20.89
C ASP A 35 20.19 -1.44 -21.13
N SER A 36 20.05 -2.78 -21.00
CA SER A 36 18.80 -3.51 -21.27
C SER A 36 17.87 -3.70 -20.07
N TYR A 37 18.15 -3.08 -18.92
CA TYR A 37 17.12 -2.92 -17.89
C TYR A 37 16.05 -1.94 -18.38
N TRP A 38 14.79 -2.26 -18.13
CA TRP A 38 13.66 -1.51 -18.66
C TRP A 38 13.62 -0.08 -18.09
N SER A 39 13.70 0.04 -16.77
CA SER A 39 13.74 1.32 -16.07
C SER A 39 15.17 1.76 -15.76
N ASN A 40 15.48 3.03 -15.94
CA ASN A 40 16.73 3.65 -15.50
C ASN A 40 16.86 3.62 -13.98
N SER A 41 15.75 3.67 -13.24
CA SER A 41 15.72 3.60 -11.77
C SER A 41 16.27 2.28 -11.22
N ALA A 42 16.30 1.22 -12.04
CA ALA A 42 16.86 -0.09 -11.68
C ALA A 42 18.36 -0.26 -12.06
N LYS A 43 18.92 0.66 -12.87
CA LYS A 43 20.30 0.57 -13.39
C LYS A 43 21.31 1.00 -12.32
N ILE A 44 21.72 0.06 -11.48
CA ILE A 44 22.86 0.18 -10.55
C ILE A 44 24.03 -0.68 -11.00
N ASN A 45 25.21 -0.53 -10.39
CA ASN A 45 26.45 -1.12 -10.92
C ASN A 45 26.86 -2.39 -10.18
N PRO A 46 26.67 -3.60 -10.75
CA PRO A 46 27.24 -4.81 -10.21
C PRO A 46 28.75 -4.85 -10.43
N ALA A 47 29.48 -5.54 -9.56
CA ALA A 47 30.91 -5.77 -9.73
C ALA A 47 31.21 -6.64 -10.96
N CYS A 48 30.33 -7.62 -11.23
CA CYS A 48 30.34 -8.42 -12.46
C CYS A 48 28.97 -9.05 -12.71
N ILE A 49 28.76 -9.55 -13.93
CA ILE A 49 27.59 -10.36 -14.29
C ILE A 49 28.09 -11.78 -14.60
N VAL A 50 27.42 -12.81 -14.09
CA VAL A 50 27.65 -14.20 -14.50
C VAL A 50 26.47 -14.66 -15.35
N GLN A 51 26.73 -15.27 -16.50
CA GLN A 51 25.73 -15.77 -17.45
C GLN A 51 25.82 -17.31 -17.60
N PRO A 52 25.21 -18.08 -16.68
CA PRO A 52 25.16 -19.53 -16.78
C PRO A 52 24.40 -20.00 -18.03
N HIS A 53 24.83 -21.14 -18.60
CA HIS A 53 24.20 -21.78 -19.76
C HIS A 53 23.39 -23.03 -19.41
N SER A 54 23.51 -23.53 -18.17
CA SER A 54 22.80 -24.72 -17.71
C SER A 54 22.44 -24.64 -16.22
N PRO A 55 21.47 -25.44 -15.75
CA PRO A 55 21.13 -25.51 -14.33
C PRO A 55 22.32 -25.87 -13.44
N GLU A 56 23.26 -26.69 -13.93
CA GLU A 56 24.48 -27.07 -13.22
C GLU A 56 25.45 -25.90 -13.07
N GLU A 57 25.55 -25.02 -14.07
CA GLU A 57 26.34 -23.79 -13.95
C GLU A 57 25.67 -22.80 -12.98
N VAL A 58 24.33 -22.72 -12.94
CA VAL A 58 23.59 -21.93 -11.93
C VAL A 58 23.88 -22.48 -10.53
N ALA A 59 23.78 -23.80 -10.33
CA ALA A 59 24.10 -24.46 -9.06
C ALA A 59 25.56 -24.21 -8.63
N THR A 60 26.50 -24.26 -9.58
CA THR A 60 27.91 -23.96 -9.33
C THR A 60 28.09 -22.51 -8.91
N ALA A 61 27.42 -21.56 -9.57
CA ALA A 61 27.47 -20.15 -9.24
C ALA A 61 26.90 -19.89 -7.83
N VAL A 62 25.72 -20.43 -7.51
CA VAL A 62 25.08 -20.29 -6.20
C VAL A 62 26.00 -20.81 -5.10
N LYS A 63 26.52 -22.04 -5.23
CA LYS A 63 27.45 -22.61 -4.23
C LYS A 63 28.70 -21.77 -4.02
N ALA A 64 29.29 -21.27 -5.11
CA ALA A 64 30.49 -20.44 -5.04
C ALA A 64 30.22 -19.11 -4.32
N LEU A 65 29.09 -18.47 -4.61
CA LEU A 65 28.69 -17.20 -3.98
C LEU A 65 28.34 -17.38 -2.50
N VAL A 66 27.60 -18.46 -2.16
CA VAL A 66 27.27 -18.83 -0.78
C VAL A 66 28.53 -19.11 0.03
N ALA A 67 29.45 -19.92 -0.49
CA ALA A 67 30.72 -20.23 0.18
C ALA A 67 31.58 -18.99 0.43
N ALA A 68 31.49 -17.99 -0.45
CA ALA A 68 32.21 -16.73 -0.33
C ALA A 68 31.42 -15.63 0.40
N GLY A 69 30.20 -15.91 0.90
CA GLY A 69 29.33 -14.92 1.53
C GLY A 69 28.98 -13.72 0.64
N GLN A 70 29.01 -13.90 -0.68
CA GLN A 70 28.83 -12.83 -1.65
C GLN A 70 27.35 -12.56 -1.89
N LYS A 71 26.96 -11.29 -1.83
CA LYS A 71 25.61 -10.88 -2.22
C LYS A 71 25.47 -10.93 -3.74
N PHE A 72 24.30 -11.34 -4.19
CA PHE A 72 23.97 -11.45 -5.59
C PHE A 72 22.55 -10.98 -5.90
N ALA A 73 22.29 -10.69 -7.17
CA ALA A 73 20.94 -10.50 -7.72
C ALA A 73 20.66 -11.58 -8.77
N VAL A 74 19.39 -11.85 -9.03
CA VAL A 74 18.96 -12.74 -10.11
C VAL A 74 18.19 -11.94 -11.13
N ARG A 75 18.59 -12.05 -12.39
CA ARG A 75 17.97 -11.34 -13.49
C ARG A 75 17.39 -12.32 -14.51
N SER A 76 16.09 -12.18 -14.74
CA SER A 76 15.40 -12.69 -15.93
C SER A 76 15.27 -11.55 -16.94
N GLY A 77 14.14 -10.84 -16.92
CA GLY A 77 13.88 -9.77 -17.86
C GLY A 77 14.40 -8.38 -17.47
N GLY A 78 14.66 -8.12 -16.18
CA GLY A 78 15.08 -6.80 -15.71
C GLY A 78 13.99 -5.71 -15.83
N HIS A 79 12.72 -6.08 -15.59
CA HIS A 79 11.56 -5.16 -15.73
C HIS A 79 11.13 -4.50 -14.41
N THR A 80 11.49 -5.06 -13.24
CA THR A 80 11.26 -4.37 -11.96
C THR A 80 12.01 -3.04 -11.95
N ASN A 81 11.36 -1.99 -11.48
CA ASN A 81 11.68 -0.60 -11.76
C ASN A 81 12.41 0.14 -10.63
N TRP A 82 13.01 -0.58 -9.68
CA TRP A 82 13.70 0.05 -8.56
C TRP A 82 15.05 -0.60 -8.28
N ALA A 83 16.01 0.22 -7.89
CA ALA A 83 17.38 -0.16 -7.59
C ALA A 83 17.45 -1.25 -6.51
N GLY A 84 18.22 -2.30 -6.78
CA GLY A 84 18.44 -3.41 -5.84
C GLY A 84 17.47 -4.58 -5.98
N SER A 85 16.49 -4.51 -6.90
CA SER A 85 15.50 -5.58 -7.11
C SER A 85 16.04 -6.77 -7.91
N ASN A 86 16.43 -6.52 -9.16
CA ASN A 86 16.90 -7.49 -10.15
C ASN A 86 18.32 -7.19 -10.60
N ASN A 87 18.98 -6.26 -9.90
CA ASN A 87 20.36 -5.82 -10.05
C ASN A 87 20.95 -5.57 -8.66
N ILE A 88 22.27 -5.44 -8.54
CA ILE A 88 22.93 -5.26 -7.25
C ILE A 88 24.11 -4.30 -7.37
N GLN A 89 24.31 -3.46 -6.35
CA GLN A 89 25.47 -2.57 -6.26
C GLN A 89 26.66 -3.33 -5.70
N ASP A 90 27.79 -3.32 -6.41
CA ASP A 90 29.08 -3.93 -6.03
C ASP A 90 29.03 -5.44 -5.71
N GLY A 91 27.95 -6.13 -6.11
CA GLY A 91 27.75 -7.58 -5.98
C GLY A 91 27.83 -8.31 -7.32
N VAL A 92 27.33 -9.54 -7.36
CA VAL A 92 27.26 -10.34 -8.60
C VAL A 92 25.83 -10.42 -9.10
N THR A 93 25.58 -10.14 -10.37
CA THR A 93 24.27 -10.43 -10.98
C THR A 93 24.34 -11.78 -11.71
N ILE A 94 23.49 -12.73 -11.32
CA ILE A 94 23.24 -13.97 -12.07
C ILE A 94 22.20 -13.65 -13.16
N ASP A 95 22.63 -13.58 -14.41
CA ASP A 95 21.79 -13.23 -15.56
C ASP A 95 21.40 -14.51 -16.33
N LEU A 96 20.11 -14.83 -16.34
CA LEU A 96 19.56 -16.06 -16.92
C LEU A 96 19.30 -15.95 -18.43
N VAL A 97 19.87 -14.95 -19.11
CA VAL A 97 19.61 -14.65 -20.52
C VAL A 97 19.81 -15.82 -21.49
N HIS A 98 20.67 -16.80 -21.18
CA HIS A 98 20.88 -17.97 -22.05
C HIS A 98 19.83 -19.08 -21.87
N PHE A 99 18.97 -18.97 -20.87
CA PHE A 99 17.78 -19.81 -20.73
C PHE A 99 16.61 -19.19 -21.50
N ASN A 100 16.80 -18.96 -22.80
CA ASN A 100 15.88 -18.21 -23.66
C ASN A 100 15.15 -19.10 -24.69
N LYS A 101 14.98 -20.38 -24.38
CA LYS A 101 14.29 -21.34 -25.26
C LYS A 101 12.86 -21.62 -24.80
N THR A 102 11.98 -21.75 -25.77
CA THR A 102 10.62 -22.28 -25.61
C THR A 102 10.48 -23.51 -26.49
N THR A 103 9.87 -24.58 -25.98
CA THR A 103 9.55 -25.79 -26.75
C THR A 103 8.14 -26.25 -26.42
N TYR A 104 7.43 -26.78 -27.41
CA TYR A 104 6.09 -27.32 -27.26
C TYR A 104 6.11 -28.84 -27.37
N ASP A 105 5.42 -29.51 -26.45
CA ASP A 105 5.17 -30.94 -26.47
C ASP A 105 3.69 -31.21 -26.76
N ALA A 106 3.40 -31.72 -27.95
CA ALA A 106 2.04 -32.05 -28.38
C ALA A 106 1.46 -33.29 -27.67
N ALA A 107 2.30 -34.17 -27.13
CA ALA A 107 1.82 -35.38 -26.45
C ALA A 107 1.26 -35.05 -25.07
N THR A 108 1.83 -34.06 -24.39
CA THR A 108 1.42 -33.61 -23.05
C THR A 108 0.62 -32.30 -23.07
N GLU A 109 0.51 -31.65 -24.23
CA GLU A 109 -0.03 -30.29 -24.40
C GLU A 109 0.58 -29.28 -23.42
N THR A 110 1.91 -29.34 -23.29
CA THR A 110 2.67 -28.41 -22.44
C THR A 110 3.77 -27.69 -23.21
N ALA A 111 4.18 -26.54 -22.67
CA ALA A 111 5.32 -25.78 -23.16
C ALA A 111 6.39 -25.71 -22.07
N LYS A 112 7.63 -26.05 -22.41
CA LYS A 112 8.80 -25.76 -21.57
C LYS A 112 9.38 -24.43 -21.96
N ILE A 113 9.53 -23.54 -20.99
CA ILE A 113 9.91 -22.15 -21.18
C ILE A 113 11.06 -21.82 -20.24
N GLY A 114 12.14 -21.30 -20.79
CA GLY A 114 13.28 -20.87 -19.99
C GLY A 114 13.03 -19.53 -19.27
N PRO A 115 13.58 -19.33 -18.06
CA PRO A 115 13.43 -18.09 -17.28
C PRO A 115 13.94 -16.83 -17.98
N GLY A 116 14.86 -16.94 -18.94
CA GLY A 116 15.43 -15.83 -19.68
C GLY A 116 14.60 -15.35 -20.87
N CYS A 117 13.52 -16.06 -21.23
CA CYS A 117 12.63 -15.70 -22.34
C CYS A 117 11.86 -14.38 -22.10
N ARG A 118 11.46 -13.76 -23.21
CA ARG A 118 10.47 -12.66 -23.26
C ARG A 118 9.13 -13.17 -23.77
N TRP A 119 8.02 -12.64 -23.28
CA TRP A 119 6.69 -13.14 -23.63
C TRP A 119 6.38 -13.08 -25.13
N ARG A 120 6.85 -12.05 -25.84
CA ARG A 120 6.68 -11.96 -27.31
C ARG A 120 7.32 -13.13 -28.06
N GLU A 121 8.48 -13.62 -27.59
CA GLU A 121 9.21 -14.73 -28.19
C GLU A 121 8.56 -16.07 -27.84
N VAL A 122 8.08 -16.22 -26.61
CA VAL A 122 7.29 -17.39 -26.18
C VAL A 122 6.04 -17.54 -27.05
N TYR A 123 5.27 -16.46 -27.23
CA TYR A 123 4.08 -16.50 -28.07
C TYR A 123 4.41 -16.73 -29.54
N ALA A 124 5.47 -16.11 -30.07
CA ALA A 124 5.88 -16.34 -31.46
C ALA A 124 6.25 -17.81 -31.72
N GLU A 125 6.88 -18.48 -30.75
CA GLU A 125 7.20 -19.91 -30.86
C GLU A 125 5.93 -20.78 -30.81
N LEU A 126 5.06 -20.58 -29.81
CA LEU A 126 3.87 -21.40 -29.62
C LEU A 126 2.82 -21.20 -30.72
N ASN A 127 2.74 -20.00 -31.29
CA ASN A 127 1.83 -19.69 -32.37
C ASN A 127 2.05 -20.57 -33.61
N LYS A 128 3.28 -21.07 -33.84
CA LYS A 128 3.59 -22.03 -34.92
C LYS A 128 2.79 -23.34 -34.81
N TYR A 129 2.29 -23.62 -33.62
CA TYR A 129 1.53 -24.84 -33.29
C TYR A 129 0.04 -24.54 -33.02
N GLY A 130 -0.43 -23.31 -33.25
CA GLY A 130 -1.80 -22.89 -32.89
C GLY A 130 -2.04 -22.97 -31.38
N ARG A 131 -1.01 -22.61 -30.60
CA ARG A 131 -1.00 -22.66 -29.14
C ARG A 131 -0.54 -21.33 -28.55
N ALA A 132 -1.01 -21.06 -27.34
CA ALA A 132 -0.54 -20.00 -26.46
C ALA A 132 -0.35 -20.54 -25.04
N VAL A 133 0.03 -19.68 -24.12
CA VAL A 133 0.04 -19.93 -22.66
C VAL A 133 -0.57 -18.72 -21.96
N ALA A 134 -1.05 -18.90 -20.73
CA ALA A 134 -1.42 -17.77 -19.88
C ALA A 134 -0.16 -17.03 -19.41
N GLY A 135 0.35 -16.10 -20.22
CA GLY A 135 1.57 -15.36 -19.95
C GLY A 135 1.36 -13.84 -19.85
N GLY A 136 2.47 -13.10 -19.84
CA GLY A 136 2.45 -11.64 -19.81
C GLY A 136 1.76 -11.02 -21.01
N ARG A 137 1.12 -9.87 -20.80
CA ARG A 137 0.46 -9.09 -21.86
C ARG A 137 1.44 -8.19 -22.60
N GLU A 138 2.41 -7.62 -21.88
CA GLU A 138 3.51 -6.84 -22.45
C GLU A 138 4.63 -7.80 -22.91
N GLY A 139 5.07 -7.64 -24.16
CA GLY A 139 5.93 -8.61 -24.82
C GLY A 139 7.37 -8.67 -24.33
N ASN A 140 7.91 -7.58 -23.78
CA ASN A 140 9.27 -7.49 -23.26
C ASN A 140 9.40 -7.87 -21.77
N VAL A 141 8.32 -8.12 -21.04
CA VAL A 141 8.40 -8.63 -19.66
C VAL A 141 9.09 -10.00 -19.67
N GLY A 142 9.98 -10.22 -18.70
CA GLY A 142 10.67 -11.50 -18.52
C GLY A 142 9.75 -12.56 -17.92
N VAL A 143 9.88 -13.80 -18.39
CA VAL A 143 9.02 -14.93 -17.97
C VAL A 143 9.08 -15.17 -16.47
N ALA A 144 10.28 -15.32 -15.89
CA ALA A 144 10.41 -15.78 -14.51
C ALA A 144 9.84 -14.77 -13.50
N GLY A 145 10.14 -13.48 -13.67
CA GLY A 145 9.65 -12.44 -12.77
C GLY A 145 8.11 -12.38 -12.75
N LEU A 146 7.49 -12.47 -13.93
CA LEU A 146 6.03 -12.44 -14.05
C LEU A 146 5.37 -13.67 -13.41
N LEU A 147 5.86 -14.88 -13.72
CA LEU A 147 5.29 -16.13 -13.21
C LEU A 147 5.47 -16.28 -11.70
N LEU A 148 6.63 -15.91 -11.16
CA LEU A 148 6.90 -16.05 -9.73
C LEU A 148 6.16 -15.00 -8.88
N GLY A 149 5.74 -13.88 -9.48
CA GLY A 149 4.89 -12.87 -8.84
C GLY A 149 3.38 -13.02 -9.13
N GLY A 150 2.95 -14.10 -9.79
CA GLY A 150 1.55 -14.35 -10.14
C GLY A 150 1.28 -14.24 -11.64
N GLY A 151 1.22 -13.00 -12.14
CA GLY A 151 1.08 -12.71 -13.58
C GLY A 151 -0.36 -12.62 -14.07
N ASN A 152 -0.87 -11.40 -14.25
CA ASN A 152 -2.18 -11.16 -14.87
C ASN A 152 -2.09 -11.19 -16.41
N ALA A 153 -2.80 -12.13 -17.03
CA ALA A 153 -2.75 -12.46 -18.45
C ALA A 153 -4.06 -12.08 -19.18
N PHE A 154 -4.08 -12.21 -20.51
CA PHE A 154 -5.33 -12.16 -21.28
C PHE A 154 -6.28 -13.32 -20.94
N PHE A 155 -5.74 -14.42 -20.42
CA PHE A 155 -6.46 -15.67 -20.12
C PHE A 155 -7.00 -15.76 -18.68
N THR A 156 -6.81 -14.73 -17.84
CA THR A 156 -7.01 -14.86 -16.39
C THR A 156 -8.43 -15.28 -15.99
N ALA A 157 -9.46 -14.74 -16.65
CA ALA A 157 -10.85 -15.11 -16.39
C ALA A 157 -11.15 -16.59 -16.65
N ARG A 158 -10.45 -17.18 -17.61
CA ARG A 158 -10.62 -18.58 -18.03
C ARG A 158 -9.73 -19.54 -17.23
N GLN A 159 -8.52 -19.13 -16.88
CA GLN A 159 -7.45 -20.04 -16.43
C GLN A 159 -6.82 -19.67 -15.08
N GLY A 160 -7.24 -18.58 -14.44
CA GLY A 160 -6.53 -18.04 -13.27
C GLY A 160 -5.26 -17.29 -13.69
N PHE A 161 -4.44 -16.90 -12.72
CA PHE A 161 -3.21 -16.15 -13.00
C PHE A 161 -2.20 -17.04 -13.75
N SER A 162 -1.18 -16.41 -14.32
CA SER A 162 -0.16 -17.10 -15.12
C SER A 162 0.55 -18.20 -14.32
N CYS A 163 0.81 -17.97 -13.03
CA CYS A 163 1.39 -18.94 -12.11
C CYS A 163 0.51 -20.17 -11.89
N ASP A 164 -0.81 -20.04 -11.97
CA ASP A 164 -1.76 -21.16 -11.80
C ASP A 164 -1.65 -22.17 -12.95
N ASN A 165 -1.14 -21.71 -14.10
CA ASN A 165 -0.97 -22.49 -15.32
C ASN A 165 0.38 -23.20 -15.42
N VAL A 166 1.28 -22.98 -14.45
CA VAL A 166 2.54 -23.73 -14.34
C VAL A 166 2.25 -25.12 -13.79
N VAL A 167 2.74 -26.15 -14.48
CA VAL A 167 2.60 -27.57 -14.09
C VAL A 167 3.82 -28.09 -13.34
N SER A 168 5.02 -27.54 -13.62
CA SER A 168 6.25 -27.87 -12.90
C SER A 168 7.29 -26.75 -13.02
N TYR A 169 8.15 -26.67 -12.00
CA TYR A 169 9.35 -25.84 -11.98
C TYR A 169 10.59 -26.72 -11.82
N GLN A 170 11.66 -26.43 -12.56
CA GLN A 170 13.01 -26.87 -12.20
C GLN A 170 13.69 -25.75 -11.40
N VAL A 171 14.21 -26.08 -10.22
CA VAL A 171 14.70 -25.09 -9.25
C VAL A 171 16.09 -25.48 -8.76
N VAL A 172 16.98 -24.49 -8.74
CA VAL A 172 18.28 -24.57 -8.07
C VAL A 172 18.14 -23.98 -6.66
N LEU A 173 18.36 -24.81 -5.64
CA LEU A 173 18.30 -24.41 -4.23
C LEU A 173 19.61 -23.78 -3.75
N SER A 174 19.62 -23.24 -2.53
CA SER A 174 20.77 -22.53 -1.97
C SER A 174 21.98 -23.43 -1.69
N ASN A 175 21.77 -24.73 -1.51
CA ASN A 175 22.83 -25.74 -1.42
C ASN A 175 23.35 -26.21 -2.80
N GLY A 176 22.74 -25.75 -3.90
CA GLY A 176 23.06 -26.14 -5.27
C GLY A 176 22.37 -27.40 -5.77
N ASP A 177 21.44 -27.99 -5.02
CA ASP A 177 20.62 -29.09 -5.52
C ASP A 177 19.68 -28.58 -6.62
N ILE A 178 19.51 -29.39 -7.67
CA ILE A 178 18.58 -29.14 -8.77
C ILE A 178 17.38 -30.07 -8.55
N ILE A 179 16.23 -29.50 -8.23
CA ILE A 179 15.02 -30.26 -7.92
C ILE A 179 13.87 -29.88 -8.84
N THR A 180 12.88 -30.77 -8.92
CA THR A 180 11.60 -30.51 -9.58
C THR A 180 10.54 -30.24 -8.52
N ALA A 181 9.78 -29.16 -8.69
CA ALA A 181 8.61 -28.84 -7.89
C ALA A 181 7.36 -28.90 -8.77
N ASP A 182 6.48 -29.84 -8.48
CA ASP A 182 5.18 -30.03 -9.14
C ASP A 182 4.14 -30.50 -8.11
N LYS A 183 2.94 -30.88 -8.57
CA LYS A 183 1.86 -31.32 -7.67
C LYS A 183 2.18 -32.59 -6.85
N ASP A 184 3.06 -33.46 -7.34
CA ASP A 184 3.37 -34.77 -6.75
C ASP A 184 4.77 -34.78 -6.09
N ASN A 185 5.66 -33.85 -6.46
CA ASN A 185 7.04 -33.75 -5.99
C ASN A 185 7.31 -32.34 -5.43
N ASN A 186 7.72 -32.24 -4.16
CA ASN A 186 7.98 -30.94 -3.49
C ASN A 186 6.78 -29.97 -3.62
N SER A 187 5.57 -30.49 -3.38
CA SER A 187 4.30 -29.79 -3.62
C SER A 187 4.14 -28.51 -2.79
N ASP A 188 4.78 -28.45 -1.63
CA ASP A 188 4.89 -27.24 -0.80
C ASP A 188 5.71 -26.15 -1.50
N LEU A 189 6.85 -26.51 -2.11
CA LEU A 189 7.64 -25.58 -2.92
C LEU A 189 6.87 -25.14 -4.18
N PHE A 190 6.20 -26.08 -4.85
CA PHE A 190 5.36 -25.80 -6.03
C PHE A 190 4.28 -24.76 -5.72
N LEU A 191 3.61 -24.88 -4.57
CA LEU A 191 2.60 -23.93 -4.13
C LEU A 191 3.19 -22.52 -3.89
N VAL A 192 4.29 -22.41 -3.15
CA VAL A 192 4.83 -21.09 -2.75
C VAL A 192 5.54 -20.35 -3.89
N LEU A 193 6.03 -21.06 -4.92
CA LEU A 193 6.55 -20.44 -6.14
C LEU A 193 5.47 -19.71 -6.95
N LYS A 194 4.19 -20.02 -6.73
CA LYS A 194 3.05 -19.32 -7.32
C LYS A 194 2.72 -18.05 -6.55
N GLY A 195 3.53 -17.01 -6.73
CA GLY A 195 3.32 -15.68 -6.15
C GLY A 195 4.35 -15.28 -5.08
N GLY A 196 5.19 -16.21 -4.62
CA GLY A 196 6.18 -15.96 -3.58
C GLY A 196 7.53 -15.41 -4.07
N SER A 197 7.65 -15.02 -5.35
CA SER A 197 8.83 -14.34 -5.91
C SER A 197 10.15 -15.14 -5.77
N SER A 198 11.29 -14.46 -5.68
CA SER A 198 12.65 -15.03 -5.67
C SER A 198 13.12 -15.58 -4.31
N ASN A 199 12.19 -16.07 -3.47
CA ASN A 199 12.47 -16.37 -2.06
C ASN A 199 12.97 -17.79 -1.77
N PHE A 200 12.89 -18.72 -2.72
CA PHE A 200 13.07 -20.16 -2.44
C PHE A 200 14.15 -20.85 -3.28
N GLY A 201 14.68 -20.17 -4.29
CA GLY A 201 15.53 -20.80 -5.30
C GLY A 201 15.60 -19.99 -6.59
N ILE A 202 16.49 -20.42 -7.50
CA ILE A 202 16.55 -19.91 -8.87
C ILE A 202 15.85 -20.91 -9.79
N VAL A 203 14.72 -20.51 -10.39
CA VAL A 203 14.01 -21.34 -11.35
C VAL A 203 14.74 -21.33 -12.71
N THR A 204 15.03 -22.51 -13.25
CA THR A 204 15.77 -22.71 -14.50
C THR A 204 14.91 -23.25 -15.65
N GLU A 205 13.71 -23.76 -15.38
CA GLU A 205 12.71 -24.17 -16.39
C GLU A 205 11.30 -24.04 -15.81
N PHE A 206 10.37 -23.53 -16.60
CA PHE A 206 8.93 -23.54 -16.32
C PHE A 206 8.25 -24.46 -17.33
N THR A 207 7.45 -25.42 -16.86
CA THR A 207 6.53 -26.15 -17.75
C THR A 207 5.13 -25.59 -17.55
N MET A 208 4.48 -25.14 -18.62
CA MET A 208 3.15 -24.52 -18.58
C MET A 208 2.14 -25.29 -19.45
N LYS A 209 0.87 -25.27 -19.07
CA LYS A 209 -0.21 -25.79 -19.91
C LYS A 209 -0.33 -24.97 -21.19
N ALA A 210 -0.31 -25.63 -22.35
CA ALA A 210 -0.55 -24.98 -23.63
C ALA A 210 -2.06 -24.86 -23.88
N ILE A 211 -2.48 -23.71 -24.37
CA ILE A 211 -3.89 -23.37 -24.61
C ILE A 211 -4.11 -23.28 -26.12
N PRO A 212 -5.11 -23.96 -26.70
CA PRO A 212 -5.51 -23.74 -28.09
C PRO A 212 -5.84 -22.27 -28.33
N CYS A 213 -5.08 -21.63 -29.21
CA CYS A 213 -5.23 -20.22 -29.55
C CYS A 213 -4.53 -19.96 -30.88
N ASP A 214 -5.30 -19.77 -31.95
CA ASP A 214 -4.77 -19.44 -33.28
C ASP A 214 -4.91 -17.93 -33.52
N LYS A 215 -6.15 -17.44 -33.50
CA LYS A 215 -6.46 -16.03 -33.67
C LYS A 215 -7.23 -15.46 -32.50
N VAL A 216 -7.02 -14.17 -32.28
CA VAL A 216 -7.72 -13.35 -31.30
C VAL A 216 -8.24 -12.10 -31.97
N TRP A 217 -9.25 -11.48 -31.40
CA TRP A 217 -9.69 -10.15 -31.78
C TRP A 217 -9.20 -9.15 -30.75
N GLY A 218 -8.34 -8.22 -31.12
CA GLY A 218 -7.73 -7.34 -30.14
C GLY A 218 -6.86 -6.25 -30.73
N GLY A 219 -6.40 -5.37 -29.86
CA GLY A 219 -5.63 -4.16 -30.20
C GLY A 219 -5.97 -3.03 -29.23
N MET A 220 -5.54 -1.82 -29.57
CA MET A 220 -5.73 -0.64 -28.73
C MET A 220 -6.65 0.37 -29.41
N THR A 221 -7.50 1.01 -28.62
CA THR A 221 -8.24 2.21 -29.05
C THR A 221 -7.92 3.36 -28.12
N PHE A 222 -7.75 4.55 -28.70
CA PHE A 222 -7.58 5.82 -27.99
C PHE A 222 -8.84 6.67 -28.17
N PHE A 223 -9.26 7.32 -27.10
CA PHE A 223 -10.45 8.16 -27.03
C PHE A 223 -10.09 9.51 -26.40
N PRO A 224 -10.85 10.57 -26.74
CA PRO A 224 -10.56 11.89 -26.22
C PRO A 224 -11.00 11.99 -24.74
N LYS A 225 -10.35 12.89 -23.98
CA LYS A 225 -10.58 13.07 -22.54
C LYS A 225 -12.06 13.15 -22.13
N GLN A 226 -12.89 13.75 -22.98
CA GLN A 226 -14.30 14.02 -22.72
C GLN A 226 -15.13 12.73 -22.53
N VAL A 227 -14.63 11.57 -22.97
CA VAL A 227 -15.33 10.29 -22.77
C VAL A 227 -15.10 9.65 -21.41
N ILE A 228 -14.21 10.19 -20.56
CA ILE A 228 -13.86 9.60 -19.26
C ILE A 228 -15.08 9.15 -18.45
N PRO A 229 -16.16 9.95 -18.29
CA PRO A 229 -17.35 9.48 -17.57
C PRO A 229 -17.98 8.21 -18.17
N GLY A 230 -18.14 8.17 -19.49
CA GLY A 230 -18.67 6.99 -20.19
C GLY A 230 -17.70 5.79 -20.17
N ALA A 231 -16.40 6.05 -20.20
CA ALA A 231 -15.37 5.03 -20.07
C ALA A 231 -15.37 4.38 -18.67
N ILE A 232 -15.59 5.16 -17.61
CA ILE A 232 -15.73 4.66 -16.23
C ILE A 232 -16.95 3.74 -16.12
N GLU A 233 -18.09 4.15 -16.66
CA GLU A 233 -19.30 3.31 -16.69
C GLU A 233 -19.11 2.04 -17.51
N ALA A 234 -18.41 2.13 -18.64
CA ALA A 234 -18.12 1.00 -19.51
C ALA A 234 -17.15 0.01 -18.85
N LEU A 235 -16.10 0.50 -18.19
CA LEU A 235 -15.17 -0.30 -17.40
C LEU A 235 -15.88 -1.04 -16.26
N SER A 236 -16.68 -0.32 -15.46
CA SER A 236 -17.37 -0.91 -14.32
C SER A 236 -18.36 -1.99 -14.75
N ALA A 237 -19.14 -1.74 -15.81
CA ALA A 237 -20.05 -2.73 -16.39
C ALA A 237 -19.31 -3.94 -17.00
N PHE A 238 -18.17 -3.71 -17.64
CA PHE A 238 -17.34 -4.80 -18.16
C PHE A 238 -16.83 -5.69 -17.02
N ALA A 239 -16.30 -5.09 -15.94
CA ALA A 239 -15.75 -5.82 -14.80
C ALA A 239 -16.78 -6.74 -14.14
N ASP A 240 -18.03 -6.30 -14.01
CA ASP A 240 -19.12 -7.14 -13.48
C ASP A 240 -19.59 -8.23 -14.45
N ASN A 241 -19.41 -8.04 -15.76
CA ASN A 241 -19.83 -9.00 -16.77
C ASN A 241 -18.80 -10.09 -17.10
N VAL A 242 -17.55 -9.98 -16.60
CA VAL A 242 -16.50 -10.99 -16.85
C VAL A 242 -16.95 -12.43 -16.54
N PRO A 243 -17.73 -12.73 -15.49
CA PRO A 243 -18.25 -14.09 -15.27
C PRO A 243 -19.13 -14.67 -16.39
N ASN A 244 -19.76 -13.80 -17.20
CA ASN A 244 -20.59 -14.20 -18.34
C ASN A 244 -19.83 -14.20 -19.67
N ASP A 245 -18.64 -13.59 -19.72
CA ASP A 245 -17.74 -13.58 -20.89
C ASP A 245 -16.29 -13.68 -20.42
N THR A 246 -15.83 -14.92 -20.25
CA THR A 246 -14.47 -15.21 -19.78
C THR A 246 -13.40 -15.13 -20.87
N ASP A 247 -13.79 -14.90 -22.13
CA ASP A 247 -12.84 -14.81 -23.24
C ASP A 247 -12.49 -13.35 -23.57
N SER A 248 -13.24 -12.38 -23.05
CA SER A 248 -12.95 -10.95 -23.19
C SER A 248 -12.08 -10.43 -22.04
N ASN A 249 -11.04 -9.65 -22.38
CA ASN A 249 -10.11 -9.00 -21.46
C ASN A 249 -9.97 -7.51 -21.78
N LEU A 250 -9.84 -6.68 -20.74
CA LEU A 250 -9.77 -5.24 -20.86
C LEU A 250 -8.67 -4.67 -19.94
N VAL A 251 -7.87 -3.75 -20.47
CA VAL A 251 -7.04 -2.84 -19.67
C VAL A 251 -7.41 -1.42 -20.06
N THR A 252 -7.82 -0.60 -19.10
CA THR A 252 -8.20 0.79 -19.31
C THR A 252 -7.17 1.71 -18.69
N ILE A 253 -6.73 2.74 -19.43
CA ILE A 253 -5.67 3.65 -19.02
C ILE A 253 -6.12 5.08 -19.30
N PHE A 254 -6.19 5.92 -18.28
CA PHE A 254 -6.23 7.37 -18.50
C PHE A 254 -4.77 7.84 -18.47
N THR A 255 -4.27 8.31 -19.62
CA THR A 255 -2.84 8.52 -19.83
C THR A 255 -2.56 9.92 -20.34
N HIS A 256 -1.62 10.62 -19.73
CA HIS A 256 -0.98 11.78 -20.34
C HIS A 256 0.29 11.29 -21.05
N MET A 257 0.47 11.67 -22.31
CA MET A 257 1.68 11.32 -23.05
C MET A 257 2.09 12.41 -24.05
N PRO A 258 3.38 12.48 -24.42
CA PRO A 258 3.94 13.58 -25.21
C PRO A 258 3.24 13.84 -26.56
N ASP A 259 2.75 12.79 -27.21
CA ASP A 259 2.12 12.88 -28.54
C ASP A 259 0.75 13.59 -28.49
N PHE A 260 0.02 13.47 -27.38
CA PHE A 260 -1.30 14.09 -27.22
C PHE A 260 -1.25 15.41 -26.44
N LYS A 261 -0.25 15.59 -25.54
CA LYS A 261 -0.09 16.76 -24.64
C LYS A 261 -1.31 17.07 -23.76
N ASP A 262 -2.22 16.11 -23.65
CA ASP A 262 -3.38 16.12 -22.78
C ASP A 262 -3.63 14.67 -22.32
N VAL A 263 -4.51 14.50 -21.34
CA VAL A 263 -4.98 13.19 -20.91
C VAL A 263 -5.90 12.62 -21.99
N VAL A 264 -5.63 11.39 -22.41
CA VAL A 264 -6.49 10.59 -23.29
C VAL A 264 -6.85 9.28 -22.61
N VAL A 265 -7.95 8.66 -23.04
CA VAL A 265 -8.29 7.30 -22.60
C VAL A 265 -7.72 6.33 -23.62
N ALA A 266 -6.90 5.39 -23.19
CA ALA A 266 -6.45 4.26 -23.98
C ALA A 266 -7.04 2.97 -23.40
N THR A 267 -7.52 2.07 -24.25
CA THR A 267 -7.96 0.75 -23.78
C THR A 267 -7.43 -0.35 -24.68
N LEU A 268 -6.94 -1.43 -24.06
CA LEU A 268 -6.47 -2.64 -24.73
C LEU A 268 -7.58 -3.70 -24.65
N TYR A 269 -8.06 -4.14 -25.80
CA TYR A 269 -9.03 -5.22 -25.92
C TYR A 269 -8.34 -6.51 -26.29
N ALA A 270 -8.80 -7.63 -25.73
CA ALA A 270 -8.48 -8.96 -26.23
C ALA A 270 -9.70 -9.88 -26.08
N ASN A 271 -10.23 -10.42 -27.17
CA ASN A 271 -11.10 -11.58 -27.14
C ASN A 271 -10.29 -12.82 -27.57
N ILE A 272 -9.96 -13.68 -26.61
CA ILE A 272 -9.09 -14.84 -26.82
C ILE A 272 -9.74 -15.98 -27.62
N ALA A 273 -11.07 -15.93 -27.79
CA ALA A 273 -11.81 -16.86 -28.67
C ALA A 273 -11.89 -16.38 -30.13
N GLY A 274 -11.35 -15.19 -30.43
CA GLY A 274 -11.37 -14.64 -31.79
C GLY A 274 -12.75 -14.17 -32.25
N VAL A 275 -13.66 -13.86 -31.32
CA VAL A 275 -14.96 -13.27 -31.62
C VAL A 275 -14.75 -11.78 -31.88
N GLU A 276 -15.16 -11.30 -33.06
CA GLU A 276 -15.11 -9.88 -33.39
C GLU A 276 -16.21 -9.12 -32.66
N LYS A 277 -15.85 -7.99 -32.02
CA LYS A 277 -16.79 -7.07 -31.35
C LYS A 277 -17.81 -7.80 -30.45
N PRO A 278 -17.36 -8.65 -29.52
CA PRO A 278 -18.27 -9.38 -28.64
C PRO A 278 -19.13 -8.40 -27.82
N PRO A 279 -20.36 -8.80 -27.42
CA PRO A 279 -21.28 -7.94 -26.68
C PRO A 279 -20.69 -7.30 -25.42
N ALA A 280 -19.71 -7.94 -24.78
CA ALA A 280 -19.03 -7.39 -23.60
C ALA A 280 -18.38 -6.01 -23.85
N TYR A 281 -18.02 -5.68 -25.10
CA TYR A 281 -17.44 -4.39 -25.45
C TYR A 281 -18.43 -3.36 -26.02
N GLU A 282 -19.74 -3.65 -26.05
CA GLU A 282 -20.74 -2.78 -26.70
C GLU A 282 -20.66 -1.33 -26.22
N LYS A 283 -20.60 -1.11 -24.89
CA LYS A 283 -20.48 0.24 -24.30
C LYS A 283 -19.21 0.97 -24.72
N TRP A 284 -18.11 0.23 -24.85
CA TRP A 284 -16.81 0.78 -25.25
C TRP A 284 -16.78 1.15 -26.73
N LEU A 285 -17.32 0.26 -27.59
CA LEU A 285 -17.39 0.46 -29.04
C LEU A 285 -18.34 1.58 -29.45
N ALA A 286 -19.22 2.04 -28.55
CA ALA A 286 -20.09 3.18 -28.77
C ALA A 286 -19.41 4.54 -28.48
N LEU A 287 -18.24 4.56 -27.83
CA LEU A 287 -17.53 5.81 -27.52
C LEU A 287 -16.81 6.36 -28.76
N PRO A 288 -16.74 7.69 -28.94
CA PRO A 288 -16.04 8.30 -30.08
C PRO A 288 -14.53 8.12 -29.95
N GLU A 289 -13.91 7.43 -30.91
CA GLU A 289 -12.47 7.14 -30.95
C GLU A 289 -11.65 8.20 -31.72
N ILE A 290 -10.35 8.28 -31.39
CA ILE A 290 -9.33 9.05 -32.11
C ILE A 290 -8.49 8.14 -33.00
N LEU A 291 -8.08 6.99 -32.46
CA LEU A 291 -7.19 6.01 -33.10
C LEU A 291 -7.62 4.61 -32.69
N ASN A 292 -7.60 3.66 -33.63
CA ASN A 292 -8.00 2.28 -33.40
C ASN A 292 -7.09 1.32 -34.18
N THR A 293 -6.49 0.35 -33.48
CA THR A 293 -5.68 -0.73 -34.08
C THR A 293 -6.32 -2.12 -33.95
N VAL A 294 -7.54 -2.20 -33.40
CA VAL A 294 -8.25 -3.45 -33.11
C VAL A 294 -8.59 -4.20 -34.39
N LYS A 295 -8.15 -5.45 -34.46
CA LYS A 295 -8.31 -6.32 -35.63
C LYS A 295 -8.27 -7.80 -35.22
N MET A 296 -8.60 -8.68 -36.15
CA MET A 296 -8.23 -10.09 -36.03
C MET A 296 -6.70 -10.22 -36.16
N THR A 297 -6.07 -10.84 -35.17
CA THR A 297 -4.62 -10.89 -34.98
C THR A 297 -4.24 -12.15 -34.18
N THR A 298 -3.02 -12.21 -33.66
CA THR A 298 -2.54 -13.28 -32.76
C THR A 298 -2.13 -12.69 -31.42
N ILE A 299 -2.07 -13.51 -30.37
CA ILE A 299 -1.54 -13.07 -29.07
C ILE A 299 -0.07 -12.61 -29.21
N SER A 300 0.69 -13.22 -30.10
CA SER A 300 2.07 -12.80 -30.38
C SER A 300 2.12 -11.36 -30.90
N GLU A 301 1.34 -11.04 -31.93
CA GLU A 301 1.26 -9.69 -32.49
C GLU A 301 0.76 -8.67 -31.46
N MET A 302 -0.25 -9.04 -30.66
CA MET A 302 -0.73 -8.17 -29.57
C MET A 302 0.37 -7.88 -28.53
N ALA A 303 1.15 -8.89 -28.14
CA ALA A 303 2.26 -8.70 -27.20
C ALA A 303 3.41 -7.88 -27.82
N PHE A 304 3.56 -7.89 -29.15
CA PHE A 304 4.48 -6.98 -29.86
C PHE A 304 3.97 -5.53 -29.89
N GLU A 305 2.67 -5.34 -30.11
CA GLU A 305 2.04 -4.01 -30.18
C GLU A 305 1.93 -3.34 -28.79
N TYR A 306 1.56 -4.09 -27.75
CA TYR A 306 1.49 -3.60 -26.39
C TYR A 306 2.86 -3.64 -25.72
N ASN A 307 3.59 -2.52 -25.85
CA ASN A 307 4.92 -2.34 -25.28
C ASN A 307 5.01 -1.01 -24.52
N ILE A 308 5.47 -1.08 -23.26
CA ILE A 308 5.68 0.11 -22.44
C ILE A 308 7.09 0.65 -22.73
N PRO A 309 7.25 1.94 -23.08
CA PRO A 309 8.55 2.52 -23.40
C PRO A 309 9.60 2.25 -22.31
N ALA A 310 10.82 1.91 -22.73
CA ALA A 310 11.97 1.73 -21.84
C ALA A 310 12.76 3.02 -21.69
N ASN A 311 13.74 3.02 -20.78
CA ASN A 311 14.69 4.12 -20.53
C ASN A 311 14.07 5.38 -19.90
N TYR A 312 13.01 5.19 -19.11
CA TYR A 312 12.49 6.19 -18.19
C TYR A 312 12.95 5.92 -16.76
N TYR A 313 12.78 6.90 -15.88
CA TYR A 313 12.77 6.73 -14.44
C TYR A 313 11.33 6.57 -13.99
N ASP A 314 10.98 5.38 -13.48
CA ASP A 314 9.60 4.95 -13.36
C ASP A 314 9.18 4.83 -11.90
N THR A 315 8.13 5.58 -11.52
CA THR A 315 7.47 5.42 -10.23
C THR A 315 6.14 4.71 -10.40
N TRP A 316 5.97 3.57 -9.75
CA TRP A 316 4.76 2.76 -9.77
C TRP A 316 4.24 2.57 -8.34
N PHE A 317 2.93 2.73 -8.12
CA PHE A 317 2.26 2.30 -6.91
C PHE A 317 0.96 1.57 -7.26
N THR A 318 0.60 0.54 -6.50
CA THR A 318 -0.60 -0.27 -6.79
C THR A 318 -1.56 -0.39 -5.61
N ALA A 319 -2.83 -0.55 -5.93
CA ALA A 319 -3.90 -0.82 -4.99
C ALA A 319 -4.96 -1.69 -5.66
N CYS A 320 -5.83 -2.30 -4.86
CA CYS A 320 -7.03 -2.95 -5.35
C CYS A 320 -8.23 -2.28 -4.67
N PHE A 321 -9.22 -1.93 -5.47
CA PHE A 321 -10.44 -1.29 -5.00
C PHE A 321 -11.66 -2.07 -5.41
N LYS A 322 -12.76 -1.92 -4.68
CA LYS A 322 -14.06 -2.39 -5.12
C LYS A 322 -14.39 -1.80 -6.50
N ASN A 323 -15.08 -2.57 -7.34
CA ASN A 323 -15.63 -2.06 -8.59
C ASN A 323 -16.75 -1.05 -8.27
N ASP A 324 -16.35 0.21 -8.06
CA ASP A 324 -17.24 1.32 -7.75
C ASP A 324 -16.83 2.55 -8.56
N ILE A 325 -17.77 3.06 -9.35
CA ILE A 325 -17.53 4.19 -10.25
C ILE A 325 -17.00 5.42 -9.50
N ARG A 326 -17.40 5.64 -8.25
CA ARG A 326 -16.98 6.81 -7.46
C ARG A 326 -15.47 6.75 -7.17
N ILE A 327 -14.93 5.57 -6.89
CA ILE A 327 -13.50 5.38 -6.64
C ILE A 327 -12.70 5.61 -7.93
N ILE A 328 -13.18 5.06 -9.05
CA ILE A 328 -12.53 5.22 -10.37
C ILE A 328 -12.56 6.69 -10.79
N THR A 329 -13.67 7.39 -10.58
CA THR A 329 -13.80 8.85 -10.80
C THR A 329 -12.80 9.60 -9.94
N LYS A 330 -12.72 9.32 -8.64
CA LYS A 330 -11.78 9.99 -7.74
C LYS A 330 -10.32 9.78 -8.16
N ALA A 331 -9.96 8.56 -8.55
CA ALA A 331 -8.64 8.25 -9.07
C ALA A 331 -8.31 9.07 -10.33
N SER A 332 -9.27 9.23 -11.24
CA SER A 332 -9.15 10.05 -12.44
C SER A 332 -9.01 11.55 -12.14
N GLU A 333 -9.78 12.08 -11.19
CA GLU A 333 -9.70 13.50 -10.81
C GLU A 333 -8.33 13.84 -10.20
N LEU A 334 -7.84 12.98 -9.30
CA LEU A 334 -6.52 13.14 -8.68
C LEU A 334 -5.38 12.92 -9.70
N HIS A 335 -5.58 12.06 -10.70
CA HIS A 335 -4.65 11.91 -11.82
C HIS A 335 -4.53 13.20 -12.64
N ASP A 336 -5.65 13.84 -12.95
CA ASP A 336 -5.67 15.12 -13.64
C ASP A 336 -4.92 16.21 -12.86
N GLN A 337 -5.11 16.26 -11.54
CA GLN A 337 -4.38 17.17 -10.64
C GLN A 337 -2.87 16.88 -10.66
N LEU A 338 -2.49 15.60 -10.52
CA LEU A 338 -1.10 15.18 -10.60
C LEU A 338 -0.46 15.61 -11.93
N VAL A 339 -1.15 15.45 -13.05
CA VAL A 339 -0.63 15.89 -14.36
C VAL A 339 -0.37 17.39 -14.39
N GLN A 340 -1.25 18.23 -13.82
CA GLN A 340 -1.01 19.67 -13.73
C GLN A 340 0.19 19.99 -12.84
N GLU A 341 0.28 19.39 -11.65
CA GLU A 341 1.41 19.59 -10.74
C GLU A 341 2.75 19.16 -11.35
N LEU A 342 2.76 18.10 -12.18
CA LEU A 342 3.96 17.69 -12.88
C LEU A 342 4.38 18.71 -13.94
N LYS A 343 3.43 19.37 -14.63
CA LYS A 343 3.73 20.42 -15.61
C LYS A 343 4.38 21.67 -15.01
N ASP A 344 4.22 21.90 -13.71
CA ASP A 344 4.88 23.00 -13.00
C ASP A 344 6.40 22.82 -12.86
N PHE A 345 6.90 21.58 -12.96
CA PHE A 345 8.32 21.25 -12.79
C PHE A 345 8.93 20.56 -14.01
N ILE A 346 8.16 19.73 -14.71
CA ILE A 346 8.60 18.95 -15.85
C ILE A 346 7.97 19.56 -17.11
N PRO A 347 8.77 19.96 -18.12
CA PRO A 347 8.23 20.51 -19.35
C PRO A 347 7.20 19.57 -19.98
N ASP A 348 6.08 20.12 -20.43
CA ASP A 348 5.02 19.35 -21.07
C ASP A 348 5.58 18.60 -22.30
N GLY A 349 5.36 17.28 -22.33
CA GLY A 349 5.97 16.36 -23.30
C GLY A 349 7.23 15.63 -22.82
N ASN A 350 7.72 15.88 -21.60
CA ASN A 350 8.87 15.18 -21.03
C ASN A 350 8.51 14.16 -19.93
N PHE A 351 7.25 13.74 -19.85
CA PHE A 351 6.80 12.68 -18.94
C PHE A 351 5.56 11.96 -19.49
N ILE A 352 5.35 10.73 -19.01
CA ILE A 352 4.13 9.94 -19.22
C ILE A 352 3.50 9.68 -17.86
N THR A 353 2.17 9.76 -17.76
CA THR A 353 1.44 9.30 -16.57
C THR A 353 0.39 8.28 -16.97
N GLN A 354 0.13 7.30 -16.10
CA GLN A 354 -0.95 6.34 -16.31
C GLN A 354 -1.76 6.15 -15.04
N CYS A 355 -3.07 6.38 -15.15
CA CYS A 355 -4.10 5.97 -14.22
C CYS A 355 -4.75 4.72 -14.80
N LEU A 356 -4.21 3.56 -14.41
CA LEU A 356 -4.47 2.29 -15.06
C LEU A 356 -5.42 1.44 -14.21
N PHE A 357 -6.45 0.91 -14.85
CA PHE A 357 -7.49 0.10 -14.25
C PHE A 357 -7.64 -1.24 -14.98
N GLN A 358 -7.73 -2.31 -14.21
CA GLN A 358 -7.93 -3.66 -14.74
C GLN A 358 -9.01 -4.37 -13.94
N PRO A 359 -9.98 -5.02 -14.59
CA PRO A 359 -10.96 -5.87 -13.90
C PRO A 359 -10.28 -6.95 -13.04
N LEU A 360 -10.74 -7.05 -11.80
CA LEU A 360 -10.34 -8.08 -10.82
C LEU A 360 -11.61 -8.70 -10.20
N PRO A 361 -12.43 -9.42 -11.00
CA PRO A 361 -13.64 -10.06 -10.48
C PRO A 361 -13.28 -11.22 -9.54
N THR A 362 -14.19 -11.56 -8.63
CA THR A 362 -14.02 -12.68 -7.67
C THR A 362 -13.76 -14.02 -8.37
N LEU A 363 -14.22 -14.17 -9.62
CA LEU A 363 -13.94 -15.30 -10.49
C LEU A 363 -12.43 -15.63 -10.56
N PHE A 364 -11.55 -14.64 -10.54
CA PHE A 364 -10.11 -14.91 -10.65
C PHE A 364 -9.60 -15.72 -9.46
N GLY A 365 -10.05 -15.39 -8.25
CA GLY A 365 -9.76 -16.17 -7.05
C GLY A 365 -10.35 -17.59 -7.12
N GLN A 366 -11.57 -17.74 -7.66
CA GLN A 366 -12.17 -19.06 -7.88
C GLN A 366 -11.31 -19.92 -8.84
N ARG A 367 -10.82 -19.33 -9.95
CA ARG A 367 -9.91 -20.02 -10.88
C ARG A 367 -8.57 -20.40 -10.23
N CYS A 368 -8.04 -19.57 -9.34
CA CYS A 368 -6.83 -19.90 -8.57
C CYS A 368 -7.05 -21.18 -7.76
N VAL A 369 -8.17 -21.29 -7.05
CA VAL A 369 -8.52 -22.47 -6.24
C VAL A 369 -8.73 -23.71 -7.12
N GLU A 370 -9.47 -23.59 -8.22
CA GLU A 370 -9.69 -24.68 -9.17
C GLU A 370 -8.39 -25.21 -9.81
N ALA A 371 -7.40 -24.34 -9.99
CA ALA A 371 -6.08 -24.71 -10.51
C ALA A 371 -5.14 -25.36 -9.47
N GLY A 372 -5.62 -25.60 -8.24
CA GLY A 372 -4.86 -26.21 -7.16
C GLY A 372 -4.28 -25.22 -6.14
N GLY A 373 -4.60 -23.93 -6.27
CA GLY A 373 -4.21 -22.88 -5.34
C GLY A 373 -2.84 -22.26 -5.61
N ASN A 374 -2.63 -21.10 -4.98
CA ASN A 374 -1.38 -20.35 -4.95
C ASN A 374 -1.29 -19.60 -3.60
N VAL A 375 -0.22 -18.82 -3.37
CA VAL A 375 -0.06 -18.10 -2.10
C VAL A 375 -0.60 -16.67 -2.11
N MET A 376 -1.08 -16.15 -3.24
CA MET A 376 -1.43 -14.74 -3.36
C MET A 376 -2.65 -14.32 -2.54
N GLY A 377 -3.55 -15.26 -2.20
CA GLY A 377 -4.69 -14.99 -1.33
C GLY A 377 -5.83 -14.21 -1.99
N VAL A 378 -5.85 -14.12 -3.33
CA VAL A 378 -6.86 -13.37 -4.10
C VAL A 378 -8.26 -13.93 -3.89
N GLU A 379 -8.38 -15.23 -3.61
CA GLU A 379 -9.63 -15.93 -3.32
C GLU A 379 -10.35 -15.44 -2.05
N ARG A 380 -9.67 -14.68 -1.19
CA ARG A 380 -10.32 -14.07 -0.01
C ARG A 380 -11.18 -12.86 -0.35
N GLN A 381 -11.03 -12.30 -1.55
CA GLN A 381 -11.80 -11.17 -2.02
C GLN A 381 -13.27 -11.55 -2.19
N LYS A 382 -14.18 -10.74 -1.64
CA LYS A 382 -15.63 -11.00 -1.64
C LYS A 382 -16.42 -10.21 -2.68
N ASP A 383 -15.88 -9.07 -3.11
CA ASP A 383 -16.52 -8.17 -4.07
C ASP A 383 -15.76 -8.20 -5.41
N ASN A 384 -16.42 -7.89 -6.52
CA ASN A 384 -15.69 -7.60 -7.76
C ASN A 384 -14.85 -6.34 -7.57
N GLY A 385 -13.62 -6.38 -8.06
CA GLY A 385 -12.64 -5.33 -7.86
C GLY A 385 -12.05 -4.78 -9.15
N ILE A 386 -11.22 -3.76 -8.96
CA ILE A 386 -10.35 -3.16 -9.95
C ILE A 386 -8.94 -3.18 -9.38
N LEU A 387 -8.01 -3.83 -10.10
CA LEU A 387 -6.59 -3.70 -9.89
C LEU A 387 -6.14 -2.35 -10.48
N PHE A 388 -5.69 -1.47 -9.60
CA PHE A 388 -5.28 -0.11 -9.91
C PHE A 388 -3.75 0.02 -9.90
N LEU A 389 -3.23 0.74 -10.89
CA LEU A 389 -1.82 1.10 -10.98
C LEU A 389 -1.67 2.58 -11.32
N ALA A 390 -0.96 3.28 -10.44
CA ALA A 390 -0.56 4.66 -10.60
C ALA A 390 0.88 4.72 -11.12
N VAL A 391 1.10 5.36 -12.28
CA VAL A 391 2.41 5.43 -12.94
C VAL A 391 2.80 6.86 -13.27
N VAL A 392 4.07 7.18 -13.02
CA VAL A 392 4.78 8.28 -13.69
C VAL A 392 6.08 7.73 -14.29
N MET A 393 6.31 8.06 -15.56
CA MET A 393 7.57 7.80 -16.28
C MET A 393 8.23 9.15 -16.57
N ALA A 394 9.39 9.40 -15.97
CA ALA A 394 10.13 10.65 -16.07
C ALA A 394 11.45 10.46 -16.82
N ASN A 395 12.01 11.52 -17.40
CA ASN A 395 13.24 11.42 -18.20
C ASN A 395 14.53 11.50 -17.36
N THR A 396 14.46 12.07 -16.15
CA THR A 396 15.64 12.28 -15.29
C THR A 396 15.37 11.84 -13.85
N PRO A 397 16.41 11.52 -13.05
CA PRO A 397 16.22 11.11 -11.66
C PRO A 397 15.69 12.25 -10.78
N GLU A 398 15.97 13.52 -11.11
CA GLU A 398 15.43 14.67 -10.39
C GLU A 398 13.91 14.79 -10.60
N GLN A 399 13.44 14.51 -11.82
CA GLN A 399 12.02 14.50 -12.15
C GLN A 399 11.30 13.34 -11.46
N GLU A 400 11.92 12.15 -11.40
CA GLU A 400 11.40 11.02 -10.62
C GLU A 400 11.32 11.37 -9.12
N ALA A 401 12.37 11.97 -8.56
CA ALA A 401 12.39 12.38 -7.16
C ALA A 401 11.30 13.41 -6.84
N PHE A 402 10.98 14.29 -7.79
CA PHE A 402 9.85 15.22 -7.70
C PHE A 402 8.49 14.52 -7.79
N ALA A 403 8.34 13.58 -8.75
CA ALA A 403 7.09 12.89 -9.01
C ALA A 403 6.72 11.87 -7.91
N ARG A 404 7.70 11.11 -7.40
CA ARG A 404 7.44 9.97 -6.53
C ARG A 404 6.58 10.27 -5.30
N PRO A 405 6.87 11.28 -4.46
CA PRO A 405 6.02 11.59 -3.31
C PRO A 405 4.58 11.98 -3.73
N LYS A 406 4.39 12.55 -4.92
CA LYS A 406 3.06 12.93 -5.44
C LYS A 406 2.28 11.71 -5.92
N VAL A 407 2.92 10.75 -6.57
CA VAL A 407 2.28 9.47 -6.93
C VAL A 407 1.87 8.70 -5.66
N GLN A 408 2.72 8.72 -4.63
CA GLN A 408 2.40 8.13 -3.34
C GLN A 408 1.21 8.83 -2.67
N ALA A 409 1.19 10.17 -2.66
CA ALA A 409 0.06 10.93 -2.13
C ALA A 409 -1.23 10.72 -2.92
N TRP A 410 -1.14 10.56 -4.25
CA TRP A 410 -2.28 10.27 -5.11
C TRP A 410 -2.93 8.94 -4.73
N ILE A 411 -2.15 7.86 -4.65
CA ILE A 411 -2.71 6.56 -4.33
C ILE A 411 -3.28 6.52 -2.90
N GLU A 412 -2.66 7.22 -1.95
CA GLU A 412 -3.17 7.30 -0.58
C GLU A 412 -4.50 8.05 -0.51
N GLN A 413 -4.64 9.17 -1.20
CA GLN A 413 -5.91 9.90 -1.28
C GLN A 413 -7.03 9.07 -1.94
N VAL A 414 -6.70 8.22 -2.92
CA VAL A 414 -7.67 7.27 -3.48
C VAL A 414 -8.06 6.22 -2.43
N ARG A 415 -7.11 5.70 -1.65
CA ARG A 415 -7.37 4.75 -0.55
C ARG A 415 -8.22 5.36 0.57
N GLU A 416 -7.92 6.59 0.98
CA GLU A 416 -8.70 7.35 1.96
C GLU A 416 -10.13 7.55 1.48
N PHE A 417 -10.31 7.98 0.22
CA PHE A 417 -11.64 8.11 -0.36
C PHE A 417 -12.36 6.75 -0.46
N ALA A 418 -11.68 5.71 -0.91
CA ALA A 418 -12.24 4.35 -0.99
C ALA A 418 -12.65 3.82 0.40
N ALA A 419 -11.96 4.21 1.47
CA ALA A 419 -12.32 3.83 2.84
C ALA A 419 -13.66 4.43 3.30
N THR A 420 -14.12 5.53 2.68
CA THR A 420 -15.46 6.09 2.94
C THR A 420 -16.59 5.26 2.32
N ILE A 421 -16.26 4.30 1.46
CA ILE A 421 -17.19 3.39 0.81
C ILE A 421 -17.06 2.01 1.47
N GLU A 422 -18.19 1.41 1.84
CA GLU A 422 -18.20 0.08 2.46
C GLU A 422 -17.51 -0.97 1.57
N GLY A 423 -16.41 -1.54 2.10
CA GLY A 423 -15.57 -2.50 1.39
C GLY A 423 -14.80 -1.90 0.21
N GLY A 424 -14.63 -0.57 0.14
CA GLY A 424 -14.04 0.11 -1.02
C GLY A 424 -12.56 -0.23 -1.23
N ASN A 425 -11.79 -0.46 -0.17
CA ASN A 425 -10.42 -0.98 -0.25
C ASN A 425 -10.43 -2.51 -0.24
N LEU A 426 -9.70 -3.12 -1.17
CA LEU A 426 -9.43 -4.55 -1.18
C LEU A 426 -8.02 -4.81 -0.66
N GLU A 427 -7.89 -5.81 0.22
CA GLU A 427 -6.66 -6.12 0.97
C GLU A 427 -5.47 -6.42 0.06
N TRP A 428 -5.71 -7.15 -1.03
CA TRP A 428 -4.66 -7.70 -1.87
C TRP A 428 -3.84 -6.63 -2.58
N THR A 429 -2.51 -6.74 -2.51
CA THR A 429 -1.57 -5.86 -3.20
C THR A 429 -0.77 -6.67 -4.21
N TYR A 430 -0.87 -6.31 -5.49
CA TYR A 430 -0.25 -7.10 -6.55
C TYR A 430 1.26 -6.88 -6.64
N LEU A 431 2.04 -7.90 -6.26
CA LEU A 431 3.50 -7.86 -6.17
C LEU A 431 4.18 -7.32 -7.42
N ASN A 432 3.70 -7.69 -8.62
CA ASN A 432 4.33 -7.30 -9.88
C ASN A 432 4.22 -5.79 -10.20
N TYR A 433 3.38 -5.04 -9.48
CA TYR A 433 3.21 -3.59 -9.62
C TYR A 433 3.62 -2.78 -8.39
N ALA A 434 3.93 -3.45 -7.29
CA ALA A 434 4.17 -2.81 -6.01
C ALA A 434 5.47 -1.98 -6.03
N ASP A 435 5.40 -0.77 -5.45
CA ASP A 435 6.60 -0.01 -5.10
C ASP A 435 7.40 -0.77 -4.03
N LYS A 436 8.71 -0.55 -3.99
CA LYS A 436 9.60 -1.12 -2.95
C LYS A 436 9.18 -0.83 -1.51
N SER A 437 8.39 0.22 -1.26
CA SER A 437 7.87 0.60 0.07
C SER A 437 6.57 -0.10 0.44
N GLN A 438 5.90 -0.78 -0.50
CA GLN A 438 4.69 -1.54 -0.22
C GLN A 438 5.02 -2.95 0.29
N ASP A 439 4.07 -3.57 0.99
CA ASP A 439 4.20 -4.93 1.53
C ASP A 439 3.23 -5.89 0.83
N PRO A 440 3.52 -6.30 -0.42
CA PRO A 440 2.63 -7.20 -1.16
C PRO A 440 2.55 -8.58 -0.52
N LEU A 441 3.67 -9.13 -0.02
CA LEU A 441 3.68 -10.46 0.60
C LEU A 441 2.88 -10.48 1.92
N GLY A 442 2.88 -9.39 2.70
CA GLY A 442 2.03 -9.25 3.88
C GLY A 442 0.53 -9.28 3.55
N SER A 443 0.13 -8.82 2.36
CA SER A 443 -1.27 -8.87 1.91
C SER A 443 -1.77 -10.28 1.56
N TYR A 444 -0.88 -11.28 1.52
CA TYR A 444 -1.24 -12.65 1.15
C TYR A 444 -1.96 -13.41 2.26
N GLY A 445 -2.13 -12.82 3.44
CA GLY A 445 -2.81 -13.41 4.59
C GLY A 445 -1.92 -14.33 5.41
N ALA A 446 -2.18 -14.39 6.73
CA ALA A 446 -1.30 -15.03 7.70
C ALA A 446 -0.99 -16.51 7.38
N GLU A 447 -1.98 -17.28 6.90
CA GLU A 447 -1.77 -18.69 6.56
C GLU A 447 -0.83 -18.88 5.36
N ASN A 448 -0.97 -18.07 4.32
CA ASN A 448 -0.10 -18.16 3.15
C ASN A 448 1.30 -17.63 3.45
N VAL A 449 1.42 -16.57 4.25
CA VAL A 449 2.71 -16.10 4.80
C VAL A 449 3.38 -17.22 5.61
N LYS A 450 2.62 -17.95 6.43
CA LYS A 450 3.15 -19.10 7.18
C LYS A 450 3.65 -20.20 6.23
N LYS A 451 2.88 -20.59 5.22
CA LYS A 451 3.31 -21.59 4.22
C LYS A 451 4.62 -21.18 3.54
N MET A 452 4.76 -19.90 3.19
CA MET A 452 6.00 -19.35 2.62
C MET A 452 7.16 -19.42 3.61
N LYS A 453 6.96 -19.02 4.88
CA LYS A 453 8.00 -19.14 5.94
C LYS A 453 8.42 -20.61 6.16
N ASP A 454 7.47 -21.53 6.21
CA ASP A 454 7.73 -22.97 6.38
C ASP A 454 8.55 -23.53 5.19
N ALA A 455 8.18 -23.16 3.95
CA ALA A 455 8.91 -23.57 2.76
C ALA A 455 10.33 -22.96 2.71
N ALA A 456 10.48 -21.67 3.06
CA ALA A 456 11.79 -21.04 3.14
C ALA A 456 12.70 -21.75 4.17
N ALA A 457 12.18 -22.09 5.35
CA ALA A 457 12.94 -22.83 6.36
C ALA A 457 13.37 -24.23 5.89
N LYS A 458 12.57 -24.88 5.04
CA LYS A 458 12.85 -26.21 4.50
C LYS A 458 13.85 -26.20 3.34
N TYR A 459 13.67 -25.29 2.38
CA TYR A 459 14.42 -25.28 1.11
C TYR A 459 15.58 -24.28 1.10
N ASP A 460 15.59 -23.32 2.02
CA ASP A 460 16.65 -22.34 2.22
C ASP A 460 16.99 -22.14 3.72
N PRO A 461 17.43 -23.21 4.42
CA PRO A 461 17.65 -23.17 5.87
C PRO A 461 18.74 -22.20 6.33
N GLN A 462 19.61 -21.75 5.41
CA GLN A 462 20.65 -20.74 5.69
C GLN A 462 20.20 -19.32 5.35
N GLU A 463 18.96 -19.16 4.88
CA GLU A 463 18.36 -17.90 4.48
C GLU A 463 19.19 -17.18 3.40
N VAL A 464 19.77 -17.94 2.45
CA VAL A 464 20.59 -17.41 1.35
C VAL A 464 19.77 -16.46 0.48
N PHE A 465 18.54 -16.84 0.14
CA PHE A 465 17.66 -16.01 -0.69
C PHE A 465 17.00 -14.87 0.07
N GLN A 466 17.14 -14.82 1.40
CA GLN A 466 16.76 -13.67 2.23
C GLN A 466 17.95 -12.71 2.46
N LYS A 467 19.16 -13.25 2.67
CA LYS A 467 20.35 -12.47 3.09
C LYS A 467 21.33 -12.14 1.97
N LEU A 468 21.62 -13.13 1.12
CA LEU A 468 22.60 -13.00 0.05
C LEU A 468 21.95 -12.56 -1.27
N CYS A 469 20.67 -12.87 -1.50
CA CYS A 469 19.90 -12.33 -2.62
C CYS A 469 18.88 -11.30 -2.15
N PRO A 470 19.26 -10.06 -1.76
CA PRO A 470 18.33 -9.11 -1.12
C PRO A 470 17.23 -8.56 -2.05
N GLY A 471 17.33 -8.77 -3.36
CA GLY A 471 16.42 -8.18 -4.33
C GLY A 471 15.06 -8.87 -4.48
N GLY A 472 14.03 -8.10 -4.85
CA GLY A 472 12.63 -8.50 -4.81
C GLY A 472 12.00 -8.26 -3.43
N PHE A 473 10.74 -8.66 -3.24
CA PHE A 473 10.10 -8.62 -1.92
C PHE A 473 10.47 -9.87 -1.11
N LYS A 474 10.85 -9.69 0.15
CA LYS A 474 11.35 -10.77 1.00
C LYS A 474 10.38 -11.19 2.08
N ILE A 475 10.36 -12.50 2.34
CA ILE A 475 9.54 -13.09 3.40
C ILE A 475 10.04 -12.62 4.77
N SER A 476 11.35 -12.41 4.92
CA SER A 476 11.96 -11.83 6.12
C SER A 476 11.48 -10.41 6.43
N ASP A 477 11.05 -9.68 5.41
CA ASP A 477 10.63 -8.28 5.53
C ASP A 477 9.11 -8.15 5.70
N VAL A 478 8.38 -9.27 5.59
CA VAL A 478 6.96 -9.31 5.94
C VAL A 478 6.86 -8.97 7.41
N LYS A 479 6.27 -7.80 7.67
CA LYS A 479 6.04 -7.29 9.02
C LYS A 479 5.25 -8.36 9.77
N ASP A 480 5.81 -8.90 10.85
CA ASP A 480 5.22 -10.06 11.53
C ASP A 480 3.73 -9.85 11.73
N ALA A 481 2.94 -10.81 11.24
CA ALA A 481 1.50 -10.81 11.26
C ALA A 481 0.97 -11.05 12.70
N LEU A 482 1.28 -10.13 13.60
CA LEU A 482 0.33 -9.66 14.62
C LEU A 482 -0.45 -8.44 14.11
N ARG A 483 -0.43 -8.17 12.81
CA ARG A 483 -1.48 -7.39 12.15
C ARG A 483 -2.73 -8.26 12.06
N ALA A 484 -3.64 -8.03 13.02
CA ALA A 484 -5.06 -8.22 12.78
C ALA A 484 -5.43 -7.60 11.41
N PRO A 485 -6.43 -8.16 10.69
CA PRO A 485 -6.79 -7.72 9.35
C PRO A 485 -6.97 -6.20 9.31
N PHE A 486 -6.58 -5.60 8.17
CA PHE A 486 -6.77 -4.19 7.86
C PHE A 486 -8.18 -3.72 8.21
N GLU A 487 -8.31 -3.12 9.39
CA GLU A 487 -9.32 -2.16 9.78
C GLU A 487 -8.73 -1.29 10.90
N ALA A 488 -7.92 -0.29 10.56
CA ALA A 488 -7.94 0.93 11.36
C ALA A 488 -9.24 1.65 10.97
N ARG A 489 -10.38 1.16 11.48
CA ARG A 489 -11.64 1.88 11.38
C ARG A 489 -11.50 3.11 12.26
N ALA A 490 -11.73 4.29 11.70
CA ALA A 490 -12.18 5.40 12.49
C ALA A 490 -13.44 4.93 13.24
N ALA A 491 -13.34 4.63 14.52
CA ALA A 491 -14.46 4.21 15.34
C ALA A 491 -14.84 5.36 16.26
N THR A 492 -16.11 5.72 16.25
CA THR A 492 -16.64 6.77 17.13
C THR A 492 -16.84 6.17 18.52
N ASP A 493 -15.90 6.42 19.43
CA ASP A 493 -15.95 5.94 20.81
C ASP A 493 -16.88 6.80 21.69
N ILE A 494 -16.91 8.11 21.43
CA ILE A 494 -17.91 9.03 21.95
C ILE A 494 -18.49 9.80 20.75
N PRO A 495 -19.78 9.66 20.44
CA PRO A 495 -20.39 10.40 19.34
C PRO A 495 -20.64 11.87 19.71
N ALA A 496 -20.60 12.75 18.72
CA ALA A 496 -20.79 14.20 18.91
C ALA A 496 -22.08 14.56 19.66
N ASP A 497 -23.12 13.73 19.54
CA ASP A 497 -24.41 13.89 20.19
C ASP A 497 -24.52 13.16 21.55
N SER A 498 -23.39 12.74 22.15
CA SER A 498 -23.35 11.95 23.39
C SER A 498 -24.08 12.58 24.58
N PHE A 499 -24.28 13.90 24.60
CA PHE A 499 -25.05 14.60 25.63
C PHE A 499 -26.57 14.36 25.52
N ASN A 500 -27.10 14.06 24.33
CA ASN A 500 -28.51 13.65 24.17
C ASN A 500 -28.84 12.37 24.96
N SER A 501 -27.80 11.63 25.37
CA SER A 501 -27.90 10.45 26.22
C SER A 501 -26.74 10.43 27.21
N LEU A 502 -26.58 11.52 27.98
CA LEU A 502 -25.45 11.79 28.87
C LEU A 502 -24.99 10.56 29.66
N GLU A 503 -25.91 9.92 30.40
CA GLU A 503 -25.58 8.78 31.25
C GLU A 503 -25.15 7.51 30.48
N THR A 504 -25.29 7.46 29.16
CA THR A 504 -24.78 6.35 28.35
C THR A 504 -23.26 6.40 28.26
N TYR A 505 -22.70 7.60 28.11
CA TYR A 505 -21.27 7.81 27.82
C TYR A 505 -20.50 8.40 29.00
N TRP A 506 -21.20 9.03 29.94
CA TRP A 506 -20.61 9.85 30.99
C TRP A 506 -21.06 9.41 32.38
N ASN A 507 -20.17 9.53 33.35
CA ASN A 507 -20.44 9.49 34.78
C ASN A 507 -20.34 10.91 35.34
N TYR A 508 -21.11 11.20 36.38
CA TYR A 508 -20.94 12.42 37.18
C TYR A 508 -19.69 12.34 38.06
N LEU A 509 -19.22 13.51 38.49
CA LEU A 509 -18.03 13.74 39.33
C LEU A 509 -16.71 13.38 38.63
N TYR A 510 -15.59 13.61 39.33
CA TYR A 510 -14.31 13.04 38.92
C TYR A 510 -14.31 11.53 39.16
N PRO A 511 -13.43 10.78 38.45
CA PRO A 511 -13.26 9.34 38.67
C PRO A 511 -12.93 8.96 40.13
N TRP A 512 -12.32 9.88 40.87
CA TRP A 512 -11.89 9.70 42.27
C TRP A 512 -12.76 10.41 43.30
N GLY A 513 -13.86 11.07 42.89
CA GLY A 513 -14.81 11.70 43.81
C GLY A 513 -15.12 13.17 43.49
N PRO A 514 -15.63 13.93 44.48
CA PRO A 514 -16.22 15.25 44.23
C PRO A 514 -15.24 16.42 44.26
N THR A 515 -13.94 16.21 44.43
CA THR A 515 -12.98 17.32 44.62
C THR A 515 -11.72 17.12 43.79
N HIS A 516 -11.14 18.25 43.34
CA HIS A 516 -9.86 18.29 42.63
C HIS A 516 -9.25 19.71 42.67
N ASN A 517 -8.08 19.87 43.31
CA ASN A 517 -7.14 21.01 43.25
C ASN A 517 -7.66 22.47 43.28
N GLY A 518 -8.91 22.75 43.68
CA GLY A 518 -9.48 24.11 43.74
C GLY A 518 -10.58 24.29 44.78
N GLY A 519 -11.31 25.39 44.66
CA GLY A 519 -12.30 25.87 45.64
C GLY A 519 -13.70 25.23 45.55
N ALA A 520 -14.03 24.57 44.45
CA ALA A 520 -15.35 23.97 44.21
C ALA A 520 -15.41 22.49 44.59
N ARG A 521 -16.54 22.12 45.18
CA ARG A 521 -16.98 20.74 45.36
C ARG A 521 -17.98 20.38 44.26
N MET A 522 -17.73 19.28 43.57
CA MET A 522 -18.53 18.81 42.46
C MET A 522 -19.76 18.04 42.92
N ASP A 523 -20.91 18.30 42.30
CA ASP A 523 -22.14 17.52 42.45
C ASP A 523 -22.93 17.45 41.14
N GLN A 524 -23.95 16.59 41.13
CA GLN A 524 -24.79 16.35 39.96
C GLN A 524 -25.81 17.47 39.72
N GLU A 525 -26.21 18.24 40.74
CA GLU A 525 -27.22 19.30 40.63
C GLU A 525 -26.69 20.48 39.79
N HIS A 526 -25.38 20.64 39.71
CA HIS A 526 -24.68 21.66 38.93
C HIS A 526 -24.28 21.22 37.51
N VAL A 527 -24.81 20.06 37.06
CA VAL A 527 -24.62 19.53 35.72
C VAL A 527 -25.98 19.45 35.02
N SER A 528 -26.15 20.20 33.94
CA SER A 528 -27.39 20.17 33.14
C SER A 528 -27.11 19.97 31.66
N VAL A 529 -28.04 19.34 30.94
CA VAL A 529 -27.99 19.20 29.49
C VAL A 529 -29.30 19.70 28.89
N ASN A 530 -29.20 20.57 27.88
CA ASN A 530 -30.34 21.05 27.11
C ASN A 530 -29.96 21.13 25.62
N ASP A 531 -30.79 20.57 24.74
CA ASP A 531 -30.58 20.54 23.28
C ASP A 531 -29.14 20.14 22.85
N GLY A 532 -28.61 19.09 23.48
CA GLY A 532 -27.26 18.57 23.20
C GLY A 532 -26.11 19.45 23.73
N VAL A 533 -26.41 20.48 24.52
CA VAL A 533 -25.41 21.34 25.19
C VAL A 533 -25.31 20.96 26.66
N LEU A 534 -24.12 20.55 27.10
CA LEU A 534 -23.77 20.40 28.50
C LEU A 534 -23.46 21.77 29.10
N THR A 535 -24.05 22.08 30.25
CA THR A 535 -23.76 23.29 31.03
C THR A 535 -23.36 22.89 32.46
N LEU A 536 -22.13 23.25 32.83
CA LEU A 536 -21.62 23.16 34.20
C LEU A 536 -21.74 24.54 34.85
N THR A 537 -22.33 24.61 36.05
CA THR A 537 -22.52 25.88 36.77
C THR A 537 -21.65 25.92 38.01
N ALA A 538 -20.82 26.94 38.17
CA ALA A 538 -20.10 27.19 39.42
C ALA A 538 -20.90 28.20 40.26
N GLU A 539 -21.35 27.81 41.45
CA GLU A 539 -22.17 28.62 42.36
C GLU A 539 -21.40 28.93 43.65
N PRO A 540 -21.25 30.22 44.04
CA PRO A 540 -20.68 30.59 45.33
C PRO A 540 -21.66 30.29 46.47
N VAL A 541 -21.16 29.67 47.54
CA VAL A 541 -21.97 29.19 48.65
C VAL A 541 -21.36 29.54 50.00
N THR A 542 -22.17 29.49 51.06
CA THR A 542 -21.73 29.81 52.43
C THR A 542 -22.05 28.67 53.39
N GLY A 543 -21.25 28.51 54.44
CA GLY A 543 -21.52 27.53 55.51
C GLY A 543 -21.04 26.11 55.24
N GLN A 544 -20.12 25.90 54.30
CA GLN A 544 -19.47 24.61 54.01
C GLN A 544 -17.98 24.79 53.70
N ASP A 545 -17.21 23.69 53.75
CA ASP A 545 -15.74 23.71 53.66
C ASP A 545 -15.20 24.17 52.29
N HIS A 546 -15.99 24.01 51.22
CA HIS A 546 -15.67 24.47 49.87
C HIS A 546 -16.50 25.71 49.51
N PRO A 547 -15.87 26.85 49.15
CA PRO A 547 -16.56 28.11 48.86
C PRO A 547 -17.48 28.08 47.63
N TYR A 548 -17.42 27.02 46.81
CA TYR A 548 -18.27 26.86 45.62
C TYR A 548 -18.83 25.43 45.51
N LEU A 549 -20.02 25.32 44.93
CA LEU A 549 -20.53 24.08 44.33
C LEU A 549 -20.39 24.16 42.82
N SER A 550 -20.10 23.04 42.16
CA SER A 550 -19.94 23.01 40.71
C SER A 550 -20.16 21.62 40.12
N GLY A 551 -19.95 21.47 38.82
CA GLY A 551 -20.13 20.23 38.06
C GLY A 551 -18.83 19.64 37.51
N ALA A 552 -18.78 18.32 37.47
CA ALA A 552 -17.80 17.56 36.70
C ALA A 552 -18.46 16.28 36.13
N ILE A 553 -17.99 15.87 34.95
CA ILE A 553 -18.30 14.57 34.36
C ILE A 553 -17.03 13.92 33.81
N HIS A 554 -17.04 12.59 33.70
CA HIS A 554 -15.96 11.86 33.04
C HIS A 554 -16.50 10.74 32.15
N ALA A 555 -15.78 10.44 31.09
CA ALA A 555 -16.13 9.36 30.18
C ALA A 555 -16.12 8.02 30.91
N LYS A 556 -17.13 7.18 30.63
CA LYS A 556 -17.17 5.78 31.08
C LYS A 556 -16.09 4.94 30.43
N SER A 557 -15.75 5.26 29.18
CA SER A 557 -14.68 4.62 28.43
C SER A 557 -13.30 5.17 28.81
N THR A 558 -12.29 4.33 28.64
CA THR A 558 -10.88 4.73 28.69
C THR A 558 -10.27 4.62 27.31
N PHE A 559 -9.37 5.54 26.98
CA PHE A 559 -8.76 5.66 25.66
C PHE A 559 -7.27 5.34 25.78
N THR A 560 -6.79 4.37 25.01
CA THR A 560 -5.39 3.95 25.05
C THR A 560 -4.81 4.07 23.65
N VAL A 561 -3.83 4.96 23.44
CA VAL A 561 -3.10 5.04 22.17
C VAL A 561 -2.22 3.80 22.06
N THR A 562 -2.47 2.96 21.05
CA THR A 562 -1.64 1.79 20.73
C THR A 562 -0.55 2.17 19.74
N ALA A 563 0.49 1.33 19.62
CA ALA A 563 1.48 1.49 18.57
C ALA A 563 0.80 1.40 17.18
N GLY A 564 1.07 2.38 16.31
CA GLY A 564 0.42 2.59 15.03
C GLY A 564 -0.98 3.21 15.09
N GLY A 565 -1.53 3.47 16.29
CA GLY A 565 -2.89 3.97 16.51
C GLY A 565 -2.97 5.45 16.87
N GLY A 566 -4.16 5.88 17.32
CA GLY A 566 -4.40 7.27 17.67
C GLY A 566 -5.84 7.60 18.03
N TYR A 567 -6.06 8.84 18.49
CA TYR A 567 -7.40 9.38 18.74
C TYR A 567 -7.50 10.82 18.27
N ASP A 568 -8.67 11.21 17.79
CA ASP A 568 -9.09 12.60 17.69
C ASP A 568 -10.07 12.87 18.82
N VAL A 569 -9.79 13.89 19.63
CA VAL A 569 -10.65 14.35 20.72
C VAL A 569 -11.03 15.79 20.43
N LYS A 570 -12.30 16.08 20.20
CA LYS A 570 -12.75 17.43 19.87
C LYS A 570 -14.06 17.79 20.55
N ALA A 571 -14.29 19.09 20.72
CA ALA A 571 -15.52 19.66 21.23
C ALA A 571 -15.59 21.16 20.91
N GLU A 572 -16.75 21.76 21.12
CA GLU A 572 -16.94 23.22 21.05
C GLU A 572 -17.28 23.79 22.43
N PHE A 573 -16.78 24.99 22.72
CA PHE A 573 -16.85 25.59 24.06
C PHE A 573 -17.34 27.04 24.05
N ILE A 574 -18.11 27.39 25.09
CA ILE A 574 -18.26 28.75 25.63
C ILE A 574 -17.70 28.69 27.05
N ALA A 575 -16.58 29.37 27.29
CA ALA A 575 -15.81 29.22 28.52
C ALA A 575 -15.58 30.57 29.21
N PRO A 576 -15.83 30.67 30.52
CA PRO A 576 -15.46 31.84 31.29
C PRO A 576 -13.94 31.93 31.42
N VAL A 577 -13.42 33.15 31.28
CA VAL A 577 -11.98 33.43 31.31
C VAL A 577 -11.62 34.50 32.34
N ASP A 578 -12.56 34.85 33.20
CA ASP A 578 -12.37 35.80 34.29
C ASP A 578 -11.57 35.16 35.42
N ARG A 579 -10.79 35.97 36.13
CA ARG A 579 -9.99 35.53 37.27
C ARG A 579 -10.83 34.71 38.25
N GLY A 580 -10.27 33.60 38.70
CA GLY A 580 -10.92 32.68 39.63
C GLY A 580 -11.93 31.71 39.02
N THR A 581 -12.10 31.71 37.69
CA THR A 581 -12.79 30.65 36.95
C THR A 581 -11.78 29.68 36.35
N TRP A 582 -12.04 28.37 36.51
CA TRP A 582 -11.13 27.31 36.05
C TRP A 582 -11.86 26.12 35.39
N PRO A 583 -12.49 26.32 34.22
CA PRO A 583 -13.00 25.21 33.41
C PRO A 583 -11.86 24.43 32.74
N ALA A 584 -12.07 23.13 32.54
CA ALA A 584 -11.11 22.24 31.90
C ALA A 584 -11.77 21.10 31.11
N PHE A 585 -11.11 20.71 30.02
CA PHE A 585 -11.38 19.56 29.17
C PHE A 585 -10.06 18.83 28.91
N TRP A 586 -9.89 17.67 29.53
CA TRP A 586 -8.57 17.06 29.69
C TRP A 586 -8.63 15.54 29.76
N LEU A 587 -7.53 14.92 29.36
CA LEU A 587 -7.31 13.47 29.38
C LEU A 587 -6.35 13.15 30.51
N ASN A 588 -6.84 12.50 31.57
CA ASN A 588 -6.02 12.08 32.71
C ASN A 588 -5.79 10.56 32.69
N ALA A 589 -4.73 10.10 33.34
CA ALA A 589 -4.44 8.69 33.55
C ALA A 589 -5.65 7.95 34.14
N ALA A 590 -6.05 6.85 33.49
CA ALA A 590 -7.07 5.95 34.01
C ALA A 590 -6.60 5.22 35.28
N SER A 591 -5.28 5.09 35.47
CA SER A 591 -4.64 4.54 36.65
C SER A 591 -3.24 5.13 36.82
N GLY A 592 -2.92 5.60 38.03
CA GLY A 592 -1.66 6.30 38.31
C GLY A 592 -1.68 7.76 37.84
N TRP A 593 -0.50 8.36 37.70
CA TRP A 593 -0.25 9.65 37.07
C TRP A 593 1.28 9.82 36.94
N PRO A 594 1.85 10.24 35.79
CA PRO A 594 1.27 10.50 34.45
C PRO A 594 0.63 9.25 33.78
N PRO A 595 -0.09 9.35 32.64
CA PRO A 595 -0.19 10.46 31.66
C PRO A 595 -1.26 11.53 31.94
N GLU A 596 -1.06 12.76 31.46
CA GLU A 596 -2.04 13.86 31.48
C GLU A 596 -1.87 14.80 30.26
N ILE A 597 -2.98 15.10 29.58
CA ILE A 597 -3.08 16.04 28.45
C ILE A 597 -4.24 17.00 28.70
N ASP A 598 -3.94 18.28 28.86
CA ASP A 598 -4.95 19.32 28.90
C ASP A 598 -5.27 19.76 27.47
N VAL A 599 -6.37 19.23 26.94
CA VAL A 599 -6.86 19.56 25.60
C VAL A 599 -7.38 21.01 25.55
N ALA A 600 -7.98 21.47 26.63
CA ALA A 600 -8.31 22.88 26.85
C ALA A 600 -8.44 23.18 28.34
N GLU A 601 -7.76 24.22 28.80
CA GLU A 601 -7.83 24.66 30.19
C GLU A 601 -7.83 26.20 30.25
N TRP A 602 -8.75 26.82 31.00
CA TRP A 602 -8.80 28.27 31.14
C TRP A 602 -8.50 28.68 32.58
N LYS A 603 -7.50 29.55 32.78
CA LYS A 603 -6.98 29.91 34.12
C LYS A 603 -7.31 31.35 34.52
N GLY A 604 -8.46 31.86 34.07
CA GLY A 604 -8.94 33.18 34.48
C GLY A 604 -8.06 34.36 34.02
N SER A 605 -7.37 34.21 32.89
CA SER A 605 -6.40 35.19 32.36
C SER A 605 -6.77 35.74 30.98
N GLY A 606 -7.95 35.41 30.45
CA GLY A 606 -8.31 35.68 29.05
C GLY A 606 -7.72 34.67 28.05
N LYS A 607 -7.07 33.61 28.52
CA LYS A 607 -6.35 32.63 27.68
C LYS A 607 -6.88 31.22 27.84
N ILE A 608 -6.62 30.42 26.81
CA ILE A 608 -6.73 28.96 26.80
C ILE A 608 -5.32 28.34 26.79
N SER A 609 -5.12 27.35 27.65
CA SER A 609 -3.87 26.61 27.81
C SER A 609 -3.98 25.21 27.19
N PHE A 610 -2.90 24.78 26.52
CA PHE A 610 -2.72 23.44 25.96
C PHE A 610 -1.49 22.79 26.58
N ASN A 611 -1.65 21.69 27.32
CA ASN A 611 -0.56 21.11 28.10
C ASN A 611 -0.42 19.59 27.89
N THR A 612 0.83 19.09 27.97
CA THR A 612 1.15 17.66 28.02
C THR A 612 2.16 17.41 29.15
N PHE A 613 1.83 16.55 30.12
CA PHE A 613 2.61 16.35 31.35
C PHE A 613 3.29 14.99 31.43
N ASN A 614 4.62 14.96 31.39
CA ASN A 614 5.36 13.73 31.69
C ASN A 614 5.61 13.61 33.20
N THR A 615 5.82 14.73 33.90
CA THR A 615 5.81 14.85 35.36
C THR A 615 5.41 16.28 35.74
N SER A 616 5.33 16.60 37.04
CA SER A 616 5.08 17.98 37.49
C SER A 616 6.17 18.98 37.06
N ASP A 617 7.40 18.48 36.86
CA ASP A 617 8.55 19.30 36.45
C ASP A 617 8.82 19.22 34.94
N GLU A 618 8.15 18.29 34.24
CA GLU A 618 8.30 18.05 32.80
C GLU A 618 6.96 18.22 32.09
N VAL A 619 6.55 19.49 31.96
CA VAL A 619 5.34 19.91 31.25
C VAL A 619 5.72 20.71 30.00
N THR A 620 5.09 20.38 28.88
CA THR A 620 5.05 21.29 27.72
C THR A 620 3.73 22.04 27.77
N ALA A 621 3.76 23.37 27.75
CA ALA A 621 2.59 24.22 27.89
C ALA A 621 2.62 25.37 26.88
N LEU A 622 1.46 25.73 26.34
CA LEU A 622 1.28 26.94 25.54
C LEU A 622 -0.05 27.60 25.86
N ASP A 623 0.02 28.88 26.23
CA ASP A 623 -1.16 29.74 26.43
C ASP A 623 -1.37 30.63 25.21
N VAL A 624 -2.59 30.64 24.68
CA VAL A 624 -3.00 31.56 23.61
C VAL A 624 -4.25 32.33 24.02
N ASP A 625 -4.45 33.52 23.46
CA ASP A 625 -5.64 34.32 23.74
C ASP A 625 -6.91 33.55 23.33
N TYR A 626 -7.93 33.56 24.19
CA TYR A 626 -9.22 32.95 23.90
C TYR A 626 -10.18 34.05 23.41
N PRO A 627 -10.45 34.13 22.09
CA PRO A 627 -11.24 35.22 21.54
C PRO A 627 -12.71 35.10 21.95
N GLU A 628 -13.40 36.24 22.03
CA GLU A 628 -14.86 36.33 22.22
C GLU A 628 -15.48 35.23 23.11
N PRO A 629 -15.18 35.17 24.43
CA PRO A 629 -15.48 34.02 25.30
C PRO A 629 -16.97 33.65 25.46
N THR A 630 -17.86 34.44 24.87
CA THR A 630 -19.32 34.24 24.81
C THR A 630 -19.79 33.56 23.51
N GLN A 631 -18.88 33.29 22.57
CA GLN A 631 -19.12 32.59 21.32
C GLN A 631 -18.55 31.16 21.36
N TRP A 632 -19.06 30.30 20.48
CA TRP A 632 -18.58 28.93 20.33
C TRP A 632 -17.23 28.89 19.64
N HIS A 633 -16.25 28.24 20.26
CA HIS A 633 -14.94 27.95 19.67
C HIS A 633 -14.69 26.45 19.60
N SER A 634 -14.15 25.97 18.48
CA SER A 634 -13.80 24.56 18.32
C SER A 634 -12.42 24.29 18.87
N VAL A 635 -12.27 23.24 19.67
CA VAL A 635 -10.97 22.76 20.14
C VAL A 635 -10.83 21.28 19.81
N ARG A 636 -9.65 20.90 19.30
CA ARG A 636 -9.35 19.52 18.92
C ARG A 636 -7.92 19.17 19.30
N ALA A 637 -7.73 17.94 19.78
CA ALA A 637 -6.43 17.31 19.93
C ALA A 637 -6.35 16.04 19.06
N GLU A 638 -5.30 15.93 18.23
CA GLU A 638 -4.96 14.72 17.49
C GLU A 638 -3.80 14.01 18.21
N LEU A 639 -4.09 12.85 18.82
CA LEU A 639 -3.12 11.99 19.47
C LEU A 639 -2.70 10.89 18.50
N ARG A 640 -1.42 10.73 18.23
CA ARG A 640 -0.90 9.69 17.32
C ARG A 640 0.34 9.03 17.91
N ASP A 641 0.52 7.76 17.60
CA ASP A 641 1.81 7.11 17.79
C ASP A 641 2.90 7.84 16.99
N GLU A 642 3.99 8.19 17.66
CA GLU A 642 5.16 8.81 17.05
C GLU A 642 6.26 7.80 16.72
N ASN A 643 6.49 6.80 17.57
CA ASN A 643 7.65 5.91 17.48
C ASN A 643 7.48 4.53 18.18
N GLY A 644 6.25 4.14 18.49
CA GLY A 644 5.89 2.95 19.26
C GLY A 644 6.01 3.10 20.78
N VAL A 645 6.41 4.28 21.28
CA VAL A 645 6.64 4.57 22.71
C VAL A 645 5.97 5.89 23.13
N ASP A 646 6.16 6.93 22.34
CA ASP A 646 5.65 8.28 22.62
C ASP A 646 4.37 8.58 21.84
N VAL A 647 3.53 9.44 22.40
CA VAL A 647 2.34 9.97 21.73
C VAL A 647 2.61 11.42 21.31
N ARG A 648 2.55 11.70 20.02
CA ARG A 648 2.48 13.07 19.50
C ARG A 648 1.07 13.60 19.67
N VAL A 649 0.95 14.83 20.18
CA VAL A 649 -0.33 15.52 20.37
C VAL A 649 -0.33 16.83 19.59
N LYS A 650 -1.19 16.96 18.59
CA LYS A 650 -1.42 18.24 17.89
C LYS A 650 -2.67 18.90 18.46
N PHE A 651 -2.57 20.17 18.84
CA PHE A 651 -3.69 20.95 19.37
C PHE A 651 -4.18 21.96 18.34
N PHE A 652 -5.49 22.14 18.26
CA PHE A 652 -6.17 23.05 17.35
C PHE A 652 -7.18 23.92 18.09
N LEU A 653 -7.28 25.19 17.68
CA LEU A 653 -8.31 26.15 18.08
C LEU A 653 -8.91 26.76 16.81
N ASP A 654 -10.23 26.65 16.64
CA ASP A 654 -10.97 27.10 15.45
C ASP A 654 -10.32 26.58 14.15
N ASP A 655 -10.08 25.27 14.13
CA ASP A 655 -9.45 24.50 13.04
C ASP A 655 -8.02 24.92 12.66
N ARG A 656 -7.38 25.79 13.46
CA ARG A 656 -5.98 26.18 13.27
C ARG A 656 -5.10 25.42 14.25
N GLU A 657 -4.06 24.77 13.73
CA GLU A 657 -3.05 24.12 14.58
C GLU A 657 -2.35 25.19 15.43
N VAL A 658 -2.39 25.01 16.75
CA VAL A 658 -1.82 25.91 17.75
C VAL A 658 -0.41 25.46 18.13
N THR A 659 -0.24 24.18 18.44
CA THR A 659 1.05 23.59 18.81
C THR A 659 1.05 22.07 18.67
N THR A 660 2.24 21.49 18.55
CA THR A 660 2.49 20.05 18.62
C THR A 660 3.35 19.76 19.85
N GLN A 661 2.90 18.86 20.72
CA GLN A 661 3.59 18.42 21.94
C GLN A 661 3.72 16.89 21.98
N TYR A 662 4.43 16.36 22.99
CA TYR A 662 4.73 14.93 23.08
C TYR A 662 4.54 14.40 24.50
N GLY A 663 3.67 13.41 24.63
CA GLY A 663 3.54 12.58 25.83
C GLY A 663 4.53 11.44 25.76
N ARG A 664 5.57 11.49 26.59
CA ARG A 664 6.67 10.52 26.61
C ARG A 664 6.23 9.23 27.28
N GLU A 665 6.47 8.11 26.62
CA GLU A 665 6.05 6.78 27.07
C GLU A 665 4.53 6.68 27.31
N TYR A 666 3.72 7.37 26.51
CA TYR A 666 2.26 7.35 26.65
C TYR A 666 1.61 6.17 25.93
N ILE A 667 2.31 5.52 24.99
CA ILE A 667 1.78 4.35 24.29
C ILE A 667 1.42 3.24 25.29
N GLY A 668 0.21 2.70 25.16
CA GLY A 668 -0.31 1.65 26.04
C GLY A 668 -0.80 2.13 27.41
N LYS A 669 -0.67 3.43 27.75
CA LYS A 669 -1.23 3.98 28.99
C LYS A 669 -2.68 4.44 28.76
N GLY A 670 -3.58 3.99 29.62
CA GLY A 670 -5.00 4.35 29.52
C GLY A 670 -5.24 5.79 29.99
N LEU A 671 -5.99 6.54 29.20
CA LEU A 671 -6.46 7.90 29.46
C LEU A 671 -7.97 7.90 29.70
N ARG A 672 -8.45 8.91 30.41
CA ARG A 672 -9.87 9.14 30.66
C ARG A 672 -10.18 10.60 30.44
N LEU A 673 -11.20 10.85 29.62
CA LEU A 673 -11.66 12.20 29.31
C LEU A 673 -12.50 12.75 30.46
N ILE A 674 -12.17 13.95 30.91
CA ILE A 674 -12.81 14.65 32.03
C ILE A 674 -13.21 16.05 31.56
N ILE A 675 -14.43 16.45 31.93
CA ILE A 675 -14.93 17.81 31.76
C ILE A 675 -15.32 18.32 33.14
N ASN A 676 -14.76 19.44 33.56
CA ASN A 676 -15.10 20.03 34.85
C ASN A 676 -15.10 21.54 34.81
N TYR A 677 -15.78 22.12 35.79
CA TYR A 677 -15.68 23.55 36.06
C TYR A 677 -15.20 23.79 37.50
N GLN A 678 -13.90 23.96 37.67
CA GLN A 678 -13.29 24.31 38.96
C GLN A 678 -13.28 25.84 39.14
N THR A 679 -13.07 26.31 40.37
CA THR A 679 -12.86 27.72 40.70
C THR A 679 -11.62 27.89 41.59
N GLU A 680 -11.05 29.08 41.56
CA GLU A 680 -9.80 29.42 42.24
C GLU A 680 -8.65 28.45 41.86
N GLY A 681 -7.74 28.14 42.79
CA GLY A 681 -6.57 27.30 42.48
C GLY A 681 -5.65 27.96 41.45
N SER A 682 -5.42 27.28 40.32
CA SER A 682 -4.60 27.80 39.22
C SER A 682 -5.16 29.08 38.58
N SER A 683 -6.45 29.36 38.75
CA SER A 683 -7.08 30.61 38.27
C SER A 683 -7.01 31.78 39.27
N GLY A 684 -6.46 31.53 40.47
CA GLY A 684 -6.29 32.50 41.55
C GLY A 684 -7.59 32.91 42.26
N SER A 685 -7.45 33.57 43.41
CA SER A 685 -8.60 34.11 44.18
C SER A 685 -8.71 35.64 44.01
N PRO A 686 -9.89 36.26 44.24
CA PRO A 686 -11.17 35.61 44.54
C PRO A 686 -11.81 34.97 43.30
N GLY A 687 -12.61 33.92 43.50
CA GLY A 687 -13.51 33.37 42.49
C GLY A 687 -14.77 34.21 42.24
N PRO A 688 -15.69 33.71 41.40
CA PRO A 688 -16.87 34.45 40.97
C PRO A 688 -17.85 34.73 42.12
N THR A 689 -18.40 35.94 42.20
CA THR A 689 -19.34 36.36 43.26
C THR A 689 -20.81 36.07 42.95
N THR A 690 -21.10 35.64 41.72
CA THR A 690 -22.41 35.17 41.26
C THR A 690 -22.22 33.87 40.48
N PRO A 691 -23.28 33.06 40.30
CA PRO A 691 -23.17 31.85 39.47
C PRO A 691 -22.63 32.15 38.07
N THR A 692 -21.73 31.30 37.58
CA THR A 692 -21.15 31.38 36.23
C THR A 692 -21.21 30.02 35.55
N THR A 693 -21.20 29.98 34.22
CA THR A 693 -21.43 28.75 33.46
C THR A 693 -20.30 28.44 32.48
N PHE A 694 -20.01 27.15 32.30
CA PHE A 694 -19.16 26.60 31.26
C PHE A 694 -20.00 25.68 30.36
N GLN A 695 -20.05 25.97 29.05
CA GLN A 695 -20.90 25.24 28.11
C GLN A 695 -20.08 24.49 27.07
N ILE A 696 -20.51 23.27 26.76
CA ILE A 696 -19.82 22.33 25.89
C ILE A 696 -20.83 21.64 24.98
N ARG A 697 -20.49 21.44 23.71
CA ARG A 697 -21.29 20.63 22.77
C ARG A 697 -20.39 19.90 21.78
N ASN A 698 -20.97 18.99 21.02
CA ASN A 698 -20.30 18.28 19.93
C ASN A 698 -19.01 17.56 20.38
N VAL A 699 -19.02 17.00 21.60
CA VAL A 699 -17.88 16.23 22.11
C VAL A 699 -17.79 14.92 21.35
N GLU A 700 -16.72 14.74 20.58
CA GLU A 700 -16.49 13.54 19.79
C GLU A 700 -15.09 12.98 20.07
N VAL A 701 -15.04 11.66 20.25
CA VAL A 701 -13.79 10.90 20.33
C VAL A 701 -13.79 9.84 19.24
N ILE A 702 -12.83 9.92 18.33
CA ILE A 702 -12.64 8.97 17.24
C ILE A 702 -11.33 8.22 17.49
N SER A 703 -11.36 6.89 17.56
CA SER A 703 -10.16 6.06 17.57
C SER A 703 -9.72 5.68 16.16
N TYR A 704 -8.41 5.54 15.99
CA TYR A 704 -7.71 5.10 14.78
C TYR A 704 -6.81 3.90 15.09
N ASN A 705 -7.25 3.01 15.99
CA ASN A 705 -6.45 1.89 16.51
C ASN A 705 -6.44 0.66 15.61
#